data_AF-A0A8T4J2M6-F1
#
_entry.id   AF-A0A8T4J2M6-F1
#
_cell.length_a   1.000
_cell.length_b   1.000
_cell.length_c   1.000
_cell.angle_alpha   90.00
_cell.angle_beta   90.00
_cell.angle_gamma   90.00
#
_symmetry.space_group_name_H-M   'P 1'
#
loop_
_entity.id
_entity.type
_entity.pdbx_description
1 polymer ?
#
loop_
_entity_poly.entity_id
_entity_poly.type
_entity_poly.pdbx_seq_one_letter_code
_entity_poly.pdbx_strand_id
1 'polypeptide(L)'
;MPSAGLSPRRAVQLTALLALMVFYTAQLAGALLPNVPVFLTASVAGLALDVYLTHKQPGLLALLGKVRFDVTTRQLLRDMLIVIGLVRIPDVPPDIERPLTLLLLIAYAAHFLCQAVAQLVRRRRTLPILTRNIDASALRLNNAPPRLLARQPSRRLLRFSIPGTVGLMLCASLSTETWGLLGVGLTFLLSFGSAVYLATWLLPKKRHANEQQTLAWLDKWLEKYQPTVGMYFSGGTTSAYQANMWLSTLAKLDGNPIIVLRERFMVQKIDATDIPIICIPKVAHLMHLEHSALKMLLHPANSGKTSQVLRIPTIKHAFINHGESDKLSSCNPYAKAYDEIWVAGPAARERYQLADIGVEDKDVVEVGRPQLSPIEPYRGAPTGTYTTVLYAPTWEGWTNDPGNTSVILAGENIVRALLADPKVRLLYKPHPMTGSVDPRAGAANQRIQAMIAEANAKRSGDRPGPEAAAELGLRTAELEALTTTAFRSGADEVERMLLQGTPEGNRAERVEAATAAWEAAYWASFPEWEHQIITGPRPAIYTCFNQADLLISDVSSVVSDYLTSEKPYAVANTSGLDEDDFRAGFPTVRAATILSPKAKEIPALLESVRDPEKDTLVTARKELKTHLLGPSEPPSLARFNQAAVDLCKDADERNERVRSRTTDIPGQREAEAREAAEEAEMEPTAGGLAGADSSDPEDAVTA
;
A
#
# COMPACT_ATOMS: atom_id res chain seq x y z
N MET A 1 -24.22 32.59 11.50
CA MET A 1 -23.45 31.40 11.95
C MET A 1 -24.30 30.61 12.94
N PRO A 2 -24.87 29.45 12.58
CA PRO A 2 -25.49 28.56 13.56
C PRO A 2 -24.37 27.84 14.32
N SER A 3 -24.49 27.75 15.64
CA SER A 3 -23.59 26.95 16.47
C SER A 3 -23.66 25.50 16.03
N ALA A 4 -22.59 25.01 15.38
CA ALA A 4 -22.44 23.60 15.11
C ALA A 4 -22.33 22.88 16.47
N GLY A 5 -23.45 22.31 16.92
CA GLY A 5 -23.49 21.48 18.12
C GLY A 5 -22.38 20.44 18.06
N LEU A 6 -21.75 20.17 19.21
CA LEU A 6 -20.74 19.12 19.32
C LEU A 6 -21.32 17.83 18.75
N SER A 7 -20.72 17.31 17.68
CA SER A 7 -21.11 16.01 17.12
C SER A 7 -21.23 14.99 18.26
N PRO A 8 -22.24 14.11 18.29
CA PRO A 8 -22.48 13.18 19.39
C PRO A 8 -21.23 12.38 19.79
N ARG A 9 -20.36 12.09 18.83
CA ARG A 9 -19.04 11.46 19.04
C ARG A 9 -18.07 12.28 19.88
N ARG A 10 -18.01 13.61 19.67
CA ARG A 10 -17.17 14.53 20.45
C ARG A 10 -17.71 14.71 21.87
N ALA A 11 -19.03 14.74 22.03
CA ALA A 11 -19.65 14.76 23.35
C ALA A 11 -19.27 13.52 24.17
N VAL A 12 -19.42 12.32 23.60
CA VAL A 12 -19.03 11.05 24.25
C VAL A 12 -17.53 11.02 24.62
N GLN A 13 -16.67 11.54 23.75
CA GLN A 13 -15.23 11.64 24.01
C GLN A 13 -14.90 12.58 25.18
N LEU A 14 -15.55 13.75 25.22
CA LEU A 14 -15.38 14.70 26.31
C LEU A 14 -15.89 14.14 27.64
N THR A 15 -17.06 13.49 27.64
CA THR A 15 -17.63 12.82 28.82
C THR A 15 -16.68 11.75 29.35
N ALA A 16 -16.06 10.94 28.49
CA ALA A 16 -15.10 9.92 28.92
C ALA A 16 -13.84 10.51 29.59
N LEU A 17 -13.32 11.64 29.07
CA LEU A 17 -12.18 12.34 29.68
C LEU A 17 -12.56 13.01 31.00
N LEU A 18 -13.73 13.64 31.06
CA LEU A 18 -14.27 14.23 32.30
C LEU A 18 -14.47 13.14 33.37
N ALA A 19 -15.01 11.98 32.99
CA ALA A 19 -15.18 10.85 33.91
C ALA A 19 -13.84 10.37 34.48
N LEU A 20 -12.77 10.29 33.67
CA LEU A 20 -11.42 10.00 34.18
C LEU A 20 -10.96 11.04 35.21
N MET A 21 -11.14 12.34 34.93
CA MET A 21 -10.79 13.39 35.89
C MET A 21 -11.60 13.27 37.19
N VAL A 22 -12.91 13.03 37.09
CA VAL A 22 -13.78 12.82 38.24
C VAL A 22 -13.30 11.64 39.08
N PHE A 23 -12.91 10.52 38.47
CA PHE A 23 -12.39 9.38 39.21
C PHE A 23 -11.07 9.69 39.93
N TYR A 24 -10.11 10.38 39.30
CA TYR A 24 -8.87 10.79 40.00
C TYR A 24 -9.14 11.78 41.14
N THR A 25 -10.04 12.74 40.94
CA THR A 25 -10.41 13.70 42.00
C THR A 25 -11.14 13.02 43.15
N ALA A 26 -12.08 12.13 42.85
CA ALA A 26 -12.79 11.35 43.87
C ALA A 26 -11.86 10.38 44.61
N GLN A 27 -10.90 9.79 43.91
CA GLN A 27 -9.87 8.94 44.51
C GLN A 27 -9.00 9.74 45.49
N LEU A 28 -8.54 10.92 45.09
CA LEU A 28 -7.77 11.83 45.95
C LEU A 28 -8.58 12.27 47.17
N ALA A 29 -9.83 12.71 46.97
CA ALA A 29 -10.71 13.12 48.06
C ALA A 29 -10.99 11.97 49.04
N GLY A 30 -11.25 10.76 48.53
CA GLY A 30 -11.43 9.56 49.33
C GLY A 30 -10.17 9.19 50.14
N ALA A 31 -8.98 9.36 49.56
CA ALA A 31 -7.70 9.12 50.23
C ALA A 31 -7.40 10.16 51.34
N LEU A 32 -7.76 11.44 51.13
CA LEU A 32 -7.50 12.53 52.08
C LEU A 32 -8.55 12.61 53.21
N LEU A 33 -9.81 12.24 52.95
CA LEU A 33 -10.93 12.26 53.90
C LEU A 33 -11.24 10.86 54.51
N PRO A 34 -10.24 9.97 54.56
CA PRO A 34 -10.34 8.50 54.66
C PRO A 34 -11.71 7.84 54.39
N ASN A 35 -12.40 8.22 53.31
CA ASN A 35 -13.69 7.64 52.95
C ASN A 35 -13.48 6.38 52.09
N VAL A 36 -13.43 5.22 52.76
CA VAL A 36 -13.11 3.93 52.14
C VAL A 36 -14.05 3.59 50.96
N PRO A 37 -15.39 3.69 51.05
CA PRO A 37 -16.27 3.39 49.91
C PRO A 37 -16.01 4.25 48.66
N VAL A 38 -15.82 5.56 48.83
CA VAL A 38 -15.53 6.48 47.71
C VAL A 38 -14.16 6.18 47.12
N PHE A 39 -13.16 5.96 47.96
CA PHE A 39 -11.79 5.63 47.55
C PHE A 39 -11.72 4.31 46.76
N LEU A 40 -12.37 3.25 47.24
CA LEU A 40 -12.45 1.95 46.57
C LEU A 40 -13.13 2.07 45.20
N THR A 41 -14.33 2.67 45.19
CA THR A 41 -15.14 2.78 43.98
C THR A 41 -14.43 3.62 42.92
N ALA A 42 -13.86 4.76 43.29
CA ALA A 42 -13.13 5.63 42.37
C ALA A 42 -11.87 4.96 41.79
N SER A 43 -11.13 4.21 42.61
CA SER A 43 -9.91 3.50 42.18
C SER A 43 -10.23 2.37 41.19
N VAL A 44 -11.21 1.53 41.50
CA VAL A 44 -11.61 0.38 40.64
C VAL A 44 -12.30 0.86 39.37
N ALA A 45 -13.27 1.76 39.48
CA ALA A 45 -13.99 2.30 38.32
C ALA A 45 -13.05 3.13 37.42
N GLY A 46 -12.13 3.89 38.01
CA GLY A 46 -11.10 4.63 37.30
C GLY A 46 -10.18 3.73 36.49
N LEU A 47 -9.68 2.63 37.07
CA LEU A 47 -8.87 1.63 36.36
C LEU A 47 -9.68 0.92 35.26
N ALA A 48 -10.91 0.51 35.55
CA ALA A 48 -11.77 -0.15 34.58
C ALA A 48 -12.04 0.73 33.35
N LEU A 49 -12.33 2.02 33.57
CA LEU A 49 -12.48 3.00 32.51
C LEU A 49 -11.20 3.17 31.69
N ASP A 50 -10.04 3.26 32.34
CA ASP A 50 -8.74 3.41 31.67
C ASP A 50 -8.40 2.18 30.78
N VAL A 51 -8.66 0.98 31.28
CA VAL A 51 -8.52 -0.28 30.52
C VAL A 51 -9.46 -0.31 29.32
N TYR A 52 -10.74 0.05 29.53
CA TYR A 52 -11.75 0.12 28.48
C TYR A 52 -11.34 1.10 27.38
N LEU A 53 -10.98 2.33 27.75
CA LEU A 53 -10.58 3.38 26.81
C LEU A 53 -9.28 3.01 26.07
N THR A 54 -8.31 2.38 26.73
CA THR A 54 -7.07 1.92 26.08
C THR A 54 -7.34 0.81 25.05
N HIS A 55 -8.38 0.00 25.27
CA HIS A 55 -8.78 -1.05 24.32
C HIS A 55 -9.63 -0.51 23.17
N LYS A 56 -10.68 0.27 23.46
CA LYS A 56 -11.71 0.71 22.49
C LYS A 56 -11.43 2.07 21.86
N GLN A 57 -10.77 2.99 22.56
CA GLN A 57 -10.55 4.38 22.12
C GLN A 57 -9.10 4.88 22.34
N PRO A 58 -8.07 4.17 21.83
CA PRO A 58 -6.67 4.54 22.06
C PRO A 58 -6.30 5.94 21.53
N GLY A 59 -6.95 6.40 20.44
CA GLY A 59 -6.72 7.73 19.88
C GLY A 59 -7.17 8.88 20.80
N LEU A 60 -8.22 8.66 21.60
CA LEU A 60 -8.67 9.64 22.60
C LEU A 60 -7.60 9.84 23.68
N LEU A 61 -7.05 8.74 24.20
CA LEU A 61 -6.02 8.77 25.24
C LEU A 61 -4.67 9.28 24.74
N ALA A 62 -4.39 9.20 23.43
CA ALA A 62 -3.19 9.79 22.86
C ALA A 62 -3.15 11.32 23.02
N LEU A 63 -4.31 11.99 23.13
CA LEU A 63 -4.38 13.43 23.43
C LEU A 63 -3.86 13.73 24.84
N LEU A 64 -4.16 12.89 25.83
CA LEU A 64 -3.64 13.02 27.20
C LEU A 64 -2.12 12.87 27.23
N GLY A 65 -1.55 12.04 26.36
CA GLY A 65 -0.10 11.92 26.20
C GLY A 65 0.59 13.22 25.78
N LYS A 66 -0.11 14.12 25.06
CA LYS A 66 0.46 15.42 24.65
C LYS A 66 0.71 16.37 25.83
N VAL A 67 -0.05 16.20 26.92
CA VAL A 67 0.13 16.94 28.18
C VAL A 67 0.89 16.13 29.24
N ARG A 68 1.65 15.11 28.81
CA ARG A 68 2.41 14.17 29.67
C ARG A 68 1.56 13.35 30.66
N PHE A 69 0.25 13.33 30.49
CA PHE A 69 -0.66 12.48 31.25
C PHE A 69 -0.89 11.15 30.54
N ASP A 70 0.20 10.47 30.20
CA ASP A 70 0.18 9.19 29.51
C ASP A 70 -0.22 8.03 30.45
N VAL A 71 -0.27 6.81 29.90
CA VAL A 71 -0.71 5.63 30.67
C VAL A 71 0.20 5.35 31.87
N THR A 72 1.50 5.63 31.75
CA THR A 72 2.47 5.41 32.83
C THR A 72 2.24 6.40 33.95
N THR A 73 2.15 7.69 33.64
CA THR A 73 1.86 8.76 34.61
C THR A 73 0.54 8.51 35.34
N ARG A 74 -0.48 8.09 34.59
CA ARG A 74 -1.80 7.77 35.15
C ARG A 74 -1.79 6.61 36.13
N GLN A 75 -1.15 5.49 35.76
CA GLN A 75 -1.04 4.35 36.66
C GLN A 75 -0.18 4.69 37.89
N LEU A 76 0.91 5.43 37.73
CA LEU A 76 1.75 5.90 38.84
C LEU A 76 0.97 6.81 39.80
N LEU A 77 0.21 7.77 39.28
CA LEU A 77 -0.66 8.64 40.08
C LEU A 77 -1.69 7.80 40.84
N ARG A 78 -2.33 6.84 40.17
CA ARG A 78 -3.29 5.93 40.80
C ARG A 78 -2.65 5.16 41.95
N ASP A 79 -1.49 4.53 41.74
CA ASP A 79 -0.80 3.74 42.76
C ASP A 79 -0.32 4.62 43.93
N MET A 80 0.16 5.83 43.66
CA MET A 80 0.56 6.81 44.68
C MET A 80 -0.64 7.23 45.55
N LEU A 81 -1.77 7.58 44.93
CA LEU A 81 -3.00 7.91 45.67
C LEU A 81 -3.49 6.72 46.49
N ILE A 82 -3.30 5.49 45.98
CA ILE A 82 -3.66 4.28 46.72
C ILE A 82 -2.81 4.12 47.98
N VAL A 83 -1.49 4.25 47.87
CA VAL A 83 -0.56 4.14 49.02
C VAL A 83 -0.86 5.24 50.05
N ILE A 84 -1.07 6.49 49.62
CA ILE A 84 -1.44 7.59 50.52
C ILE A 84 -2.76 7.29 51.25
N GLY A 85 -3.76 6.77 50.53
CA GLY A 85 -5.05 6.40 51.12
C GLY A 85 -4.92 5.28 52.15
N LEU A 86 -4.13 4.24 51.87
CA LEU A 86 -3.91 3.11 52.79
C LEU A 86 -3.33 3.55 54.13
N VAL A 87 -2.33 4.44 54.13
CA VAL A 87 -1.69 4.96 55.37
C VAL A 87 -2.66 5.77 56.24
N ARG A 88 -3.75 6.27 55.65
CA ARG A 88 -4.76 7.10 56.36
C ARG A 88 -5.93 6.28 56.92
N ILE A 89 -6.03 5.00 56.60
CA ILE A 89 -7.09 4.12 57.12
C ILE A 89 -6.67 3.62 58.51
N PRO A 90 -7.42 3.91 59.59
CA PRO A 90 -7.01 3.60 60.97
C PRO A 90 -6.72 2.12 61.23
N ASP A 91 -7.45 1.24 60.55
CA ASP A 91 -7.38 -0.21 60.74
C ASP A 91 -6.24 -0.87 59.93
N VAL A 92 -5.56 -0.12 59.05
CA VAL A 92 -4.44 -0.61 58.25
C VAL A 92 -3.12 -0.41 59.02
N PRO A 93 -2.26 -1.43 59.13
CA PRO A 93 -0.98 -1.30 59.85
C PRO A 93 -0.11 -0.16 59.30
N PRO A 94 0.43 0.73 60.15
CA PRO A 94 1.16 1.92 59.70
C PRO A 94 2.52 1.59 59.04
N ASP A 95 3.06 0.39 59.26
CA ASP A 95 4.32 -0.09 58.69
C ASP A 95 4.17 -0.71 57.29
N ILE A 96 2.94 -0.93 56.82
CA ILE A 96 2.64 -1.55 55.51
C ILE A 96 3.13 -0.72 54.31
N GLU A 97 3.28 0.60 54.48
CA GLU A 97 3.65 1.53 53.42
C GLU A 97 5.00 1.17 52.79
N ARG A 98 5.98 0.83 53.62
CA ARG A 98 7.36 0.56 53.20
C ARG A 98 7.48 -0.68 52.31
N PRO A 99 7.02 -1.89 52.74
CA PRO A 99 7.10 -3.08 51.90
C PRO A 99 6.24 -2.96 50.64
N LEU A 100 5.05 -2.34 50.70
CA LEU A 100 4.21 -2.13 49.51
C LEU A 100 4.84 -1.17 48.51
N THR A 101 5.37 -0.04 48.98
CA THR A 101 6.03 0.95 48.12
C THR A 101 7.26 0.33 47.46
N LEU A 102 8.09 -0.39 48.22
CA LEU A 102 9.25 -1.09 47.67
C LEU A 102 8.84 -2.12 46.62
N LEU A 103 7.81 -2.93 46.90
CA LEU A 103 7.34 -3.95 45.96
C LEU A 103 6.71 -3.35 44.69
N LEU A 104 5.98 -2.22 44.82
CA LEU A 104 5.47 -1.45 43.69
C LEU A 104 6.62 -0.92 42.82
N LEU A 105 7.65 -0.33 43.44
CA LEU A 105 8.84 0.15 42.73
C LEU A 105 9.54 -0.99 42.00
N ILE A 106 9.67 -2.16 42.62
CA ILE A 106 10.23 -3.38 42.01
C ILE A 106 9.34 -3.85 40.84
N ALA A 107 8.01 -3.80 40.97
CA ALA A 107 7.08 -4.14 39.89
C ALA A 107 7.22 -3.18 38.68
N TYR A 108 7.39 -1.88 38.92
CA TYR A 108 7.68 -0.89 37.87
C TYR A 108 9.05 -1.14 37.23
N ALA A 109 10.09 -1.42 38.02
CA ALA A 109 11.41 -1.79 37.50
C ALA A 109 11.32 -3.02 36.59
N ALA A 110 10.55 -4.05 36.99
CA ALA A 110 10.28 -5.23 36.16
C ALA A 110 9.50 -4.88 34.88
N HIS A 111 8.54 -3.95 34.94
CA HIS A 111 7.84 -3.46 33.75
C HIS A 111 8.79 -2.76 32.76
N PHE A 112 9.66 -1.88 33.24
CA PHE A 112 10.64 -1.18 32.41
C PHE A 112 11.71 -2.13 31.87
N LEU A 113 12.14 -3.13 32.64
CA LEU A 113 12.97 -4.22 32.15
C LEU A 113 12.29 -4.97 31.01
N CYS A 114 11.01 -5.33 31.16
CA CYS A 114 10.21 -5.95 30.10
C CYS A 114 10.10 -5.04 28.86
N GLN A 115 10.01 -3.72 29.03
CA GLN A 115 10.05 -2.76 27.93
C GLN A 115 11.41 -2.71 27.22
N ALA A 116 12.52 -2.68 27.97
CA ALA A 116 13.87 -2.68 27.43
C ALA A 116 14.15 -3.98 26.64
N VAL A 117 13.78 -5.14 27.21
CA VAL A 117 13.89 -6.44 26.51
C VAL A 117 13.01 -6.46 25.25
N ALA A 118 11.77 -5.98 25.32
CA ALA A 118 10.89 -5.89 24.15
C ALA A 118 11.49 -5.00 23.03
N GLN A 119 12.13 -3.88 23.39
CA GLN A 119 12.81 -3.01 22.43
C GLN A 119 14.04 -3.70 21.81
N LEU A 120 14.85 -4.41 22.61
CA LEU A 120 16.00 -5.17 22.12
C LEU A 120 15.57 -6.30 21.17
N VAL A 121 14.54 -7.06 21.55
CA VAL A 121 13.95 -8.10 20.70
C VAL A 121 13.43 -7.49 19.39
N ARG A 122 12.75 -6.35 19.45
CA ARG A 122 12.26 -5.68 18.23
C ARG A 122 13.41 -5.22 17.33
N ARG A 123 14.42 -4.54 17.87
CA ARG A 123 15.58 -4.08 17.11
C ARG A 123 16.30 -5.24 16.44
N ARG A 124 16.49 -6.34 17.18
CA ARG A 124 17.06 -7.56 16.62
C ARG A 124 16.19 -8.08 15.48
N ARG A 125 14.87 -8.21 15.66
CA ARG A 125 13.91 -8.71 14.66
C ARG A 125 13.60 -7.77 13.49
N THR A 126 14.28 -6.64 13.36
CA THR A 126 14.13 -5.77 12.20
C THR A 126 15.23 -6.11 11.19
N LEU A 127 14.89 -6.95 10.22
CA LEU A 127 15.80 -7.29 9.12
C LEU A 127 16.10 -6.08 8.22
N PRO A 128 17.31 -5.99 7.62
CA PRO A 128 17.67 -4.91 6.71
C PRO A 128 16.78 -4.88 5.46
N ILE A 129 16.30 -6.05 5.01
CA ILE A 129 15.38 -6.22 3.88
C ILE A 129 14.13 -6.99 4.32
N LEU A 130 13.08 -6.96 3.51
CA LEU A 130 11.96 -7.90 3.60
C LEU A 130 11.76 -8.56 2.24
N THR A 131 11.35 -9.82 2.24
CA THR A 131 10.99 -10.52 1.01
C THR A 131 9.56 -11.07 1.07
N ARG A 132 9.01 -11.32 -0.12
CA ARG A 132 7.80 -12.10 -0.36
C ARG A 132 8.03 -12.90 -1.63
N ASN A 133 7.51 -14.13 -1.69
CA ASN A 133 7.71 -15.06 -2.80
C ASN A 133 9.17 -15.53 -2.95
N ILE A 134 9.94 -15.53 -1.86
CA ILE A 134 11.34 -15.95 -1.83
C ILE A 134 11.57 -16.85 -0.63
N ASP A 135 12.10 -18.05 -0.84
CA ASP A 135 12.55 -18.92 0.26
C ASP A 135 13.69 -18.27 1.06
N ALA A 136 13.33 -17.75 2.23
CA ALA A 136 14.23 -17.13 3.18
C ALA A 136 14.54 -18.03 4.39
N SER A 137 14.33 -19.34 4.28
CA SER A 137 14.57 -20.33 5.35
C SER A 137 16.01 -20.26 5.90
N ALA A 138 16.99 -19.99 5.03
CA ALA A 138 18.40 -19.82 5.40
C ALA A 138 18.65 -18.68 6.41
N LEU A 139 17.74 -17.71 6.51
CA LEU A 139 17.85 -16.60 7.47
C LEU A 139 17.43 -16.99 8.90
N ARG A 140 16.92 -18.22 9.12
CA ARG A 140 16.47 -18.74 10.42
C ARG A 140 15.34 -17.90 11.03
N LEU A 141 14.37 -17.55 10.20
CA LEU A 141 13.19 -16.79 10.61
C LEU A 141 12.34 -17.59 11.62
N ASN A 142 11.63 -16.91 12.51
CA ASN A 142 10.76 -17.57 13.50
C ASN A 142 9.59 -16.69 13.91
N ASN A 143 8.59 -17.30 14.55
CA ASN A 143 7.35 -16.65 14.99
C ASN A 143 7.61 -15.47 15.94
N ALA A 144 6.81 -14.41 15.76
CA ALA A 144 6.92 -13.21 16.58
C ALA A 144 6.53 -13.47 18.04
N PRO A 145 7.10 -12.72 19.01
CA PRO A 145 6.59 -12.74 20.37
C PRO A 145 5.14 -12.25 20.45
N PRO A 146 4.38 -12.61 21.51
CA PRO A 146 3.04 -12.11 21.72
C PRO A 146 2.97 -10.58 21.66
N ARG A 147 2.03 -10.04 20.87
CA ARG A 147 1.92 -8.61 20.58
C ARG A 147 1.75 -7.76 21.84
N LEU A 148 1.01 -8.26 22.83
CA LEU A 148 0.81 -7.59 24.11
C LEU A 148 2.16 -7.31 24.80
N LEU A 149 3.03 -8.31 24.82
CA LEU A 149 4.32 -8.25 25.51
C LEU A 149 5.34 -7.39 24.74
N ALA A 150 5.45 -7.58 23.43
CA ALA A 150 6.51 -6.95 22.63
C ALA A 150 6.15 -5.57 22.05
N ARG A 151 4.86 -5.26 21.88
CA ARG A 151 4.42 -4.09 21.09
C ARG A 151 3.37 -3.21 21.71
N GLN A 152 2.82 -3.58 22.86
CA GLN A 152 1.74 -2.81 23.50
C GLN A 152 2.10 -2.49 24.96
N PRO A 153 3.18 -1.74 25.23
CA PRO A 153 3.65 -1.46 26.59
C PRO A 153 2.56 -0.85 27.46
N SER A 154 1.77 0.09 26.94
CA SER A 154 0.68 0.73 27.67
C SER A 154 -0.46 -0.25 28.03
N ARG A 155 -0.85 -1.14 27.12
CA ARG A 155 -1.87 -2.17 27.41
C ARG A 155 -1.35 -3.22 28.38
N ARG A 156 -0.06 -3.55 28.28
CA ARG A 156 0.63 -4.46 29.20
C ARG A 156 0.65 -3.87 30.60
N LEU A 157 1.05 -2.60 30.77
CA LEU A 157 1.08 -1.93 32.07
C LEU A 157 -0.29 -1.98 32.76
N LEU A 158 -1.34 -1.49 32.10
CA LEU A 158 -2.69 -1.44 32.69
C LEU A 158 -3.27 -2.82 32.98
N ARG A 159 -3.03 -3.83 32.13
CA ARG A 159 -3.55 -5.18 32.38
C ARG A 159 -2.81 -5.86 33.52
N PHE A 160 -1.49 -5.65 33.61
CA PHE A 160 -0.68 -6.26 34.65
C PHE A 160 -0.83 -5.54 35.99
N SER A 161 -1.28 -4.28 36.02
CA SER A 161 -1.59 -3.57 37.26
C SER A 161 -2.93 -3.95 37.89
N ILE A 162 -3.83 -4.64 37.16
CA ILE A 162 -5.16 -5.05 37.68
C ILE A 162 -5.03 -5.84 38.99
N PRO A 163 -4.22 -6.92 39.09
CA PRO A 163 -4.08 -7.65 40.34
C PRO A 163 -3.50 -6.79 41.47
N GLY A 164 -2.56 -5.89 41.16
CA GLY A 164 -1.98 -4.94 42.11
C GLY A 164 -3.02 -4.01 42.70
N THR A 165 -3.77 -3.32 41.83
CA THR A 165 -4.84 -2.42 42.27
C THR A 165 -5.92 -3.19 43.04
N VAL A 166 -6.38 -4.35 42.56
CA VAL A 166 -7.39 -5.16 43.27
C VAL A 166 -6.88 -5.61 44.64
N GLY A 167 -5.64 -6.08 44.74
CA GLY A 167 -5.04 -6.50 46.02
C GLY A 167 -4.91 -5.35 47.02
N LEU A 168 -4.49 -4.17 46.56
CA LEU A 168 -4.43 -2.97 47.39
C LEU A 168 -5.82 -2.49 47.84
N MET A 169 -6.85 -2.63 46.99
CA MET A 169 -8.23 -2.34 47.36
C MET A 169 -8.78 -3.33 48.39
N LEU A 170 -8.47 -4.62 48.26
CA LEU A 170 -8.81 -5.64 49.25
C LEU A 170 -8.12 -5.37 50.60
N CYS A 171 -6.84 -4.95 50.56
CA CYS A 171 -6.11 -4.51 51.74
C CYS A 171 -6.82 -3.34 52.45
N ALA A 172 -7.31 -2.35 51.68
CA ALA A 172 -8.06 -1.21 52.23
C ALA A 172 -9.42 -1.62 52.83
N SER A 173 -10.09 -2.63 52.27
CA SER A 173 -11.43 -3.05 52.73
C SER A 173 -11.41 -4.07 53.87
N LEU A 174 -10.38 -4.93 53.91
CA LEU A 174 -10.27 -6.06 54.83
C LEU A 174 -9.19 -5.84 55.90
N SER A 175 -8.53 -4.68 55.89
CA SER A 175 -7.50 -4.28 56.86
C SER A 175 -6.40 -5.32 57.04
N THR A 176 -6.04 -6.01 55.95
CA THR A 176 -5.10 -7.13 55.93
C THR A 176 -4.05 -6.93 54.85
N GLU A 177 -2.78 -6.82 55.25
CA GLU A 177 -1.66 -6.50 54.35
C GLU A 177 -1.38 -7.57 53.29
N THR A 178 -1.76 -8.80 53.59
CA THR A 178 -1.52 -9.98 52.75
C THR A 178 -2.10 -9.80 51.34
N TRP A 179 -3.29 -9.22 51.21
CA TRP A 179 -3.91 -9.00 49.90
C TRP A 179 -3.16 -7.97 49.05
N GLY A 180 -2.63 -6.92 49.67
CA GLY A 180 -1.80 -5.91 49.00
C GLY A 180 -0.51 -6.54 48.48
N LEU A 181 0.20 -7.28 49.34
CA LEU A 181 1.44 -7.97 48.98
C LEU A 181 1.22 -9.02 47.88
N LEU A 182 0.14 -9.82 47.97
CA LEU A 182 -0.20 -10.82 46.95
C LEU A 182 -0.52 -10.17 45.59
N GLY A 183 -1.35 -9.11 45.58
CA GLY A 183 -1.74 -8.44 44.36
C GLY A 183 -0.57 -7.75 43.64
N VAL A 184 0.24 -6.99 44.37
CA VAL A 184 1.43 -6.33 43.81
C VAL A 184 2.50 -7.36 43.45
N GLY A 185 2.66 -8.42 44.27
CA GLY A 185 3.53 -9.56 43.96
C GLY A 185 3.14 -10.23 42.64
N LEU A 186 1.85 -10.43 42.38
CA LEU A 186 1.38 -10.96 41.09
C LEU A 186 1.65 -9.99 39.93
N THR A 187 1.51 -8.67 40.15
CA THR A 187 1.88 -7.63 39.16
C THR A 187 3.37 -7.70 38.80
N PHE A 188 4.23 -7.86 39.81
CA PHE A 188 5.66 -8.08 39.63
C PHE A 188 5.95 -9.36 38.85
N LEU A 189 5.37 -10.51 39.27
CA LEU A 189 5.58 -11.80 38.61
C LEU A 189 5.14 -11.78 37.15
N LEU A 190 4.01 -11.15 36.82
CA LEU A 190 3.56 -10.98 35.45
C LEU A 190 4.55 -10.14 34.62
N SER A 191 5.03 -9.03 35.18
CA SER A 191 5.95 -8.13 34.49
C SER A 191 7.35 -8.74 34.29
N PHE A 192 7.92 -9.31 35.35
CA PHE A 192 9.23 -9.95 35.36
C PHE A 192 9.21 -11.26 34.55
N GLY A 193 8.22 -12.13 34.77
CA GLY A 193 8.04 -13.35 33.99
C GLY A 193 7.88 -13.07 32.49
N SER A 194 7.18 -12.00 32.12
CA SER A 194 7.09 -11.55 30.73
C SER A 194 8.44 -11.07 30.18
N ALA A 195 9.27 -10.40 30.98
CA ALA A 195 10.61 -9.99 30.58
C ALA A 195 11.50 -11.21 30.31
N VAL A 196 11.50 -12.19 31.23
CA VAL A 196 12.23 -13.46 31.08
C VAL A 196 11.75 -14.24 29.86
N TYR A 197 10.43 -14.35 29.67
CA TYR A 197 9.85 -15.01 28.50
C TYR A 197 10.25 -14.32 27.18
N LEU A 198 10.18 -12.98 27.11
CA LEU A 198 10.63 -12.22 25.95
C LEU A 198 12.13 -12.36 25.70
N ALA A 199 12.95 -12.45 26.76
CA ALA A 199 14.38 -12.65 26.64
C ALA A 199 14.74 -13.96 25.93
N THR A 200 13.83 -14.95 25.88
CA THR A 200 14.05 -16.18 25.10
C THR A 200 14.27 -15.91 23.61
N TRP A 201 13.74 -14.82 23.05
CA TRP A 201 14.00 -14.42 21.65
C TRP A 201 15.42 -13.87 21.42
N LEU A 202 16.18 -13.64 22.49
CA LEU A 202 17.58 -13.25 22.43
C LEU A 202 18.52 -14.46 22.56
N LEU A 203 17.99 -15.67 22.78
CA LEU A 203 18.78 -16.90 22.85
C LEU A 203 19.27 -17.33 21.45
N PRO A 204 20.46 -17.95 21.33
CA PRO A 204 21.04 -18.35 20.05
C PRO A 204 20.09 -19.11 19.11
N LYS A 205 19.27 -20.03 19.66
CA LYS A 205 18.30 -20.83 18.89
C LYS A 205 17.19 -20.01 18.21
N LYS A 206 16.87 -18.81 18.72
CA LYS A 206 15.84 -17.90 18.15
C LYS A 206 16.44 -16.68 17.45
N ARG A 207 17.78 -16.59 17.36
CA ARG A 207 18.45 -15.51 16.61
C ARG A 207 18.42 -15.83 15.12
N HIS A 208 17.93 -14.88 14.32
CA HIS A 208 18.02 -14.92 12.87
C HIS A 208 19.33 -14.28 12.40
N ALA A 209 19.58 -14.32 11.10
CA ALA A 209 20.74 -13.71 10.46
C ALA A 209 20.91 -12.22 10.85
N ASN A 210 22.15 -11.80 11.10
CA ASN A 210 22.47 -10.38 11.29
C ASN A 210 22.47 -9.63 9.94
N GLU A 211 22.66 -8.31 9.96
CA GLU A 211 22.62 -7.47 8.75
C GLU A 211 23.57 -7.97 7.64
N GLN A 212 24.84 -8.23 7.97
CA GLN A 212 25.83 -8.72 7.00
C GLN A 212 25.47 -10.10 6.44
N GLN A 213 25.00 -11.02 7.28
CA GLN A 213 24.56 -12.35 6.86
C GLN A 213 23.32 -12.28 5.96
N THR A 214 22.39 -11.38 6.25
CA THR A 214 21.20 -11.17 5.40
C THR A 214 21.57 -10.60 4.04
N LEU A 215 22.50 -9.64 3.98
CA LEU A 215 22.96 -9.06 2.72
C LEU A 215 23.76 -10.08 1.89
N ALA A 216 24.67 -10.83 2.51
CA ALA A 216 25.39 -11.91 1.82
C ALA A 216 24.45 -13.02 1.31
N TRP A 217 23.36 -13.29 2.04
CA TRP A 217 22.31 -14.18 1.55
C TRP A 217 21.56 -13.59 0.36
N LEU A 218 21.24 -12.29 0.40
CA LEU A 218 20.60 -11.58 -0.71
C LEU A 218 21.45 -11.65 -1.97
N ASP A 219 22.75 -11.39 -1.86
CA ASP A 219 23.69 -11.43 -2.99
C ASP A 219 23.70 -12.82 -3.64
N LYS A 220 23.82 -13.88 -2.84
CA LYS A 220 23.74 -15.27 -3.32
C LYS A 220 22.40 -15.60 -3.96
N TRP A 221 21.31 -15.06 -3.41
CA TRP A 221 19.99 -15.26 -3.99
C TRP A 221 19.85 -14.55 -5.33
N LEU A 222 20.32 -13.30 -5.44
CA LEU A 222 20.32 -12.54 -6.69
C LEU A 222 21.20 -13.22 -7.75
N GLU A 223 22.36 -13.73 -7.37
CA GLU A 223 23.24 -14.51 -8.23
C GLU A 223 22.58 -15.81 -8.71
N LYS A 224 21.80 -16.49 -7.87
CA LYS A 224 21.06 -17.70 -8.28
C LYS A 224 19.84 -17.38 -9.15
N TYR A 225 19.10 -16.33 -8.80
CA TYR A 225 17.86 -15.97 -9.48
C TYR A 225 18.10 -15.29 -10.83
N GLN A 226 19.22 -14.57 -10.99
CA GLN A 226 19.59 -13.85 -12.21
C GLN A 226 18.43 -12.96 -12.73
N PRO A 227 17.94 -11.99 -11.94
CA PRO A 227 16.87 -11.11 -12.39
C PRO A 227 17.33 -10.29 -13.60
N THR A 228 16.49 -10.09 -14.61
CA THR A 228 16.84 -9.29 -15.81
C THR A 228 16.06 -7.98 -15.87
N VAL A 229 14.74 -8.07 -15.68
CA VAL A 229 13.80 -6.95 -15.65
C VAL A 229 13.23 -6.82 -14.25
N GLY A 230 13.11 -5.60 -13.74
CA GLY A 230 12.41 -5.36 -12.48
C GLY A 230 11.41 -4.22 -12.56
N MET A 231 10.45 -4.21 -11.64
CA MET A 231 9.61 -3.04 -11.37
C MET A 231 10.04 -2.42 -10.04
N TYR A 232 10.44 -1.16 -10.08
CA TYR A 232 10.76 -0.40 -8.88
C TYR A 232 9.55 0.44 -8.46
N PHE A 233 9.13 0.31 -7.21
CA PHE A 233 8.01 1.08 -6.70
C PHE A 233 8.25 1.65 -5.30
N SER A 234 7.85 2.91 -5.14
CA SER A 234 7.88 3.65 -3.90
C SER A 234 6.71 4.62 -3.86
N GLY A 235 6.03 4.73 -2.72
CA GLY A 235 4.84 5.58 -2.60
C GLY A 235 4.09 5.46 -1.29
N GLY A 236 2.95 6.14 -1.19
CA GLY A 236 2.06 6.11 -0.02
C GLY A 236 1.18 4.86 0.03
N THR A 237 0.42 4.67 1.10
CA THR A 237 -0.47 3.50 1.26
C THR A 237 -1.59 3.42 0.23
N THR A 238 -1.96 4.55 -0.38
CA THR A 238 -3.03 4.67 -1.37
C THR A 238 -2.55 4.54 -2.80
N SER A 239 -1.23 4.50 -3.06
CA SER A 239 -0.68 4.45 -4.42
C SER A 239 -0.37 3.03 -4.92
N ALA A 240 -0.58 2.00 -4.10
CA ALA A 240 -0.27 0.61 -4.47
C ALA A 240 -0.95 0.13 -5.77
N TYR A 241 -2.12 0.69 -6.11
CA TYR A 241 -2.81 0.39 -7.37
C TYR A 241 -1.94 0.62 -8.60
N GLN A 242 -1.05 1.62 -8.56
CA GLN A 242 -0.15 1.96 -9.67
C GLN A 242 0.80 0.81 -10.01
N ALA A 243 1.33 0.12 -9.00
CA ALA A 243 2.15 -1.07 -9.19
C ALA A 243 1.30 -2.31 -9.52
N ASN A 244 0.14 -2.46 -8.87
CA ASN A 244 -0.72 -3.63 -9.04
C ASN A 244 -1.23 -3.79 -10.48
N MET A 245 -1.46 -2.69 -11.20
CA MET A 245 -1.86 -2.71 -12.61
C MET A 245 -0.84 -3.38 -13.55
N TRP A 246 0.44 -3.47 -13.16
CA TRP A 246 1.50 -3.99 -14.01
C TRP A 246 1.91 -5.44 -13.68
N LEU A 247 1.34 -6.05 -12.63
CA LEU A 247 1.78 -7.37 -12.17
C LEU A 247 1.60 -8.46 -13.22
N SER A 248 0.47 -8.49 -13.92
CA SER A 248 0.19 -9.48 -14.96
C SER A 248 1.06 -9.29 -16.20
N THR A 249 1.38 -8.05 -16.55
CA THR A 249 2.32 -7.73 -17.64
C THR A 249 3.73 -8.19 -17.26
N LEU A 250 4.19 -7.82 -16.06
CA LEU A 250 5.54 -8.17 -15.57
C LEU A 250 5.74 -9.68 -15.47
N ALA A 251 4.70 -10.45 -15.13
CA ALA A 251 4.75 -11.91 -15.07
C ALA A 251 4.87 -12.59 -16.45
N LYS A 252 4.51 -11.89 -17.54
CA LYS A 252 4.53 -12.38 -18.92
C LYS A 252 5.73 -11.90 -19.74
N LEU A 253 6.65 -11.14 -19.13
CA LEU A 253 7.88 -10.70 -19.80
C LEU A 253 8.91 -11.83 -19.83
N ASP A 254 9.76 -11.78 -20.84
CA ASP A 254 10.90 -12.68 -20.95
C ASP A 254 11.94 -12.42 -19.86
N GLY A 255 12.61 -13.50 -19.44
CA GLY A 255 13.61 -13.48 -18.37
C GLY A 255 13.00 -13.62 -16.97
N ASN A 256 13.72 -13.12 -15.97
CA ASN A 256 13.39 -13.34 -14.56
C ASN A 256 12.94 -12.01 -13.93
N PRO A 257 11.62 -11.75 -13.83
CA PRO A 257 11.11 -10.50 -13.29
C PRO A 257 11.34 -10.38 -11.78
N ILE A 258 11.51 -9.16 -11.26
CA ILE A 258 11.58 -8.89 -9.83
C ILE A 258 10.87 -7.59 -9.44
N ILE A 259 10.25 -7.54 -8.26
CA ILE A 259 9.64 -6.30 -7.73
C ILE A 259 10.54 -5.75 -6.61
N VAL A 260 11.02 -4.53 -6.79
CA VAL A 260 11.85 -3.81 -5.83
C VAL A 260 11.04 -2.72 -5.14
N LEU A 261 10.84 -2.84 -3.83
CA LEU A 261 10.08 -1.91 -3.01
C LEU A 261 10.98 -1.14 -2.04
N ARG A 262 10.54 0.05 -1.61
CA ARG A 262 11.25 0.85 -0.60
C ARG A 262 10.56 0.89 0.75
N GLU A 263 9.23 0.86 0.77
CA GLU A 263 8.43 0.91 1.99
C GLU A 263 8.06 -0.48 2.48
N ARG A 264 8.41 -0.80 3.73
CA ARG A 264 8.12 -2.10 4.35
C ARG A 264 6.63 -2.45 4.36
N PHE A 265 5.76 -1.45 4.51
CA PHE A 265 4.31 -1.66 4.46
C PHE A 265 3.80 -2.03 3.06
N MET A 266 4.53 -1.66 2.00
CA MET A 266 4.12 -1.86 0.61
C MET A 266 4.14 -3.33 0.23
N VAL A 267 5.01 -4.14 0.85
CA VAL A 267 5.08 -5.61 0.63
C VAL A 267 3.72 -6.28 0.80
N GLN A 268 2.88 -5.77 1.70
CA GLN A 268 1.55 -6.31 2.01
C GLN A 268 0.42 -5.59 1.25
N LYS A 269 0.78 -4.65 0.37
CA LYS A 269 -0.14 -3.88 -0.49
C LYS A 269 -0.04 -4.28 -1.96
N ILE A 270 1.04 -4.93 -2.36
CA ILE A 270 1.11 -5.57 -3.67
C ILE A 270 0.12 -6.73 -3.70
N ASP A 271 -0.69 -6.83 -4.75
CA ASP A 271 -1.67 -7.91 -4.90
C ASP A 271 -1.00 -9.29 -5.10
N ALA A 272 -1.79 -10.35 -5.14
CA ALA A 272 -1.28 -11.70 -5.33
C ALA A 272 -0.52 -11.81 -6.66
N THR A 273 0.71 -12.31 -6.59
CA THR A 273 1.61 -12.53 -7.74
C THR A 273 2.64 -13.57 -7.32
N ASP A 274 3.25 -14.24 -8.30
CA ASP A 274 4.35 -15.18 -8.07
C ASP A 274 5.73 -14.54 -8.23
N ILE A 275 5.77 -13.29 -8.73
CA ILE A 275 7.01 -12.54 -8.94
C ILE A 275 7.70 -12.33 -7.59
N PRO A 276 9.01 -12.63 -7.46
CA PRO A 276 9.79 -12.34 -6.27
C PRO A 276 9.76 -10.85 -5.91
N ILE A 277 9.49 -10.56 -4.63
CA ILE A 277 9.46 -9.19 -4.12
C ILE A 277 10.56 -9.00 -3.07
N ILE A 278 11.34 -7.95 -3.24
CA ILE A 278 12.35 -7.52 -2.28
C ILE A 278 12.08 -6.07 -1.89
N CYS A 279 11.91 -5.83 -0.60
CA CYS A 279 11.87 -4.49 -0.03
C CYS A 279 13.25 -4.13 0.54
N ILE A 280 13.85 -3.07 0.01
CA ILE A 280 15.16 -2.56 0.41
C ILE A 280 14.99 -1.12 0.96
N PRO A 281 14.80 -0.94 2.28
CA PRO A 281 14.51 0.37 2.85
C PRO A 281 15.71 1.34 2.82
N LYS A 282 16.91 0.86 3.18
CA LYS A 282 18.12 1.71 3.24
C LYS A 282 18.73 1.88 1.85
N VAL A 283 19.20 3.09 1.54
CA VAL A 283 19.84 3.41 0.26
C VAL A 283 21.12 2.62 0.04
N ALA A 284 21.96 2.48 1.07
CA ALA A 284 23.21 1.72 0.98
C ALA A 284 22.98 0.27 0.52
N HIS A 285 21.86 -0.34 0.91
CA HIS A 285 21.52 -1.71 0.53
C HIS A 285 21.01 -1.83 -0.91
N LEU A 286 20.58 -0.74 -1.55
CA LEU A 286 20.18 -0.77 -2.96
C LEU A 286 21.37 -1.05 -3.88
N MET A 287 22.59 -0.70 -3.46
CA MET A 287 23.80 -0.90 -4.28
C MET A 287 24.09 -2.39 -4.51
N HIS A 288 23.50 -3.30 -3.73
CA HIS A 288 23.58 -4.74 -4.01
C HIS A 288 22.92 -5.12 -5.35
N LEU A 289 22.00 -4.30 -5.87
CA LEU A 289 21.42 -4.51 -7.20
C LEU A 289 22.43 -4.24 -8.32
N GLU A 290 23.43 -3.39 -8.09
CA GLU A 290 24.45 -3.02 -9.09
C GLU A 290 25.29 -4.21 -9.55
N HIS A 291 25.54 -5.15 -8.64
CA HIS A 291 26.33 -6.35 -8.87
C HIS A 291 25.48 -7.58 -9.24
N SER A 292 24.17 -7.39 -9.43
CA SER A 292 23.26 -8.45 -9.86
C SER A 292 23.17 -8.51 -11.39
N ALA A 293 22.43 -9.49 -11.91
CA ALA A 293 22.12 -9.59 -13.33
C ALA A 293 21.06 -8.59 -13.81
N LEU A 294 20.50 -7.77 -12.90
CA LEU A 294 19.41 -6.85 -13.19
C LEU A 294 19.88 -5.79 -14.19
N LYS A 295 19.18 -5.72 -15.34
CA LYS A 295 19.56 -4.86 -16.47
C LYS A 295 18.69 -3.62 -16.55
N MET A 296 17.42 -3.74 -16.21
CA MET A 296 16.49 -2.62 -16.28
C MET A 296 15.45 -2.58 -15.15
N LEU A 297 14.97 -1.37 -14.86
CA LEU A 297 13.88 -1.11 -13.93
C LEU A 297 12.77 -0.28 -14.58
N LEU A 298 11.55 -0.80 -14.48
CA LEU A 298 10.30 -0.15 -14.84
C LEU A 298 9.76 0.70 -13.69
N HIS A 299 9.30 1.92 -13.98
CA HIS A 299 8.80 2.87 -12.99
C HIS A 299 7.36 3.29 -13.31
N PRO A 300 6.36 2.80 -12.58
CA PRO A 300 4.96 3.17 -12.81
C PRO A 300 4.57 4.53 -12.20
N ALA A 301 5.46 5.14 -11.41
CA ALA A 301 5.21 6.41 -10.76
C ALA A 301 6.50 7.19 -10.46
N ASN A 302 6.38 8.52 -10.42
CA ASN A 302 7.44 9.43 -10.05
C ASN A 302 7.41 9.69 -8.53
N SER A 303 8.26 8.97 -7.78
CA SER A 303 8.40 9.15 -6.33
C SER A 303 9.75 9.78 -6.00
N GLY A 304 9.82 10.57 -4.92
CA GLY A 304 11.08 11.22 -4.52
C GLY A 304 12.24 10.23 -4.28
N LYS A 305 11.95 9.01 -3.81
CA LYS A 305 12.96 7.96 -3.60
C LYS A 305 13.43 7.28 -4.88
N THR A 306 12.80 7.51 -6.03
CA THR A 306 13.26 6.96 -7.32
C THR A 306 14.67 7.46 -7.66
N SER A 307 15.00 8.71 -7.32
CA SER A 307 16.35 9.28 -7.38
C SER A 307 17.46 8.46 -6.68
N GLN A 308 17.10 7.54 -5.78
CA GLN A 308 18.06 6.73 -5.04
C GLN A 308 18.46 5.46 -5.79
N VAL A 309 17.62 4.95 -6.71
CA VAL A 309 17.96 3.79 -7.56
C VAL A 309 18.52 4.22 -8.92
N LEU A 310 18.11 5.39 -9.44
CA LEU A 310 18.61 5.97 -10.71
C LEU A 310 20.13 6.23 -10.72
N ARG A 311 20.80 6.16 -9.56
CA ARG A 311 22.25 6.33 -9.45
C ARG A 311 23.06 5.09 -9.82
N ILE A 312 22.41 3.92 -9.98
CA ILE A 312 23.08 2.65 -10.26
C ILE A 312 23.39 2.61 -11.76
N PRO A 313 24.65 2.81 -12.18
CA PRO A 313 24.98 3.00 -13.59
C PRO A 313 24.86 1.71 -14.41
N THR A 314 24.78 0.54 -13.77
CA THR A 314 24.65 -0.75 -14.45
C THR A 314 23.22 -1.10 -14.87
N ILE A 315 22.23 -0.33 -14.40
CA ILE A 315 20.80 -0.56 -14.66
C ILE A 315 20.27 0.55 -15.58
N LYS A 316 19.38 0.19 -16.51
CA LYS A 316 18.60 1.11 -17.34
C LYS A 316 17.22 1.37 -16.72
N HIS A 317 16.63 2.53 -16.95
CA HIS A 317 15.38 2.91 -16.30
C HIS A 317 14.34 3.39 -17.31
N ALA A 318 13.18 2.74 -17.34
CA ALA A 318 12.06 3.13 -18.19
C ALA A 318 10.85 3.60 -17.35
N PHE A 319 10.33 4.78 -17.65
CA PHE A 319 9.09 5.26 -17.04
C PHE A 319 7.89 4.78 -17.84
N ILE A 320 7.00 4.03 -17.19
CA ILE A 320 5.82 3.42 -17.84
C ILE A 320 4.50 4.06 -17.39
N ASN A 321 4.55 4.94 -16.38
CA ASN A 321 3.36 5.52 -15.74
C ASN A 321 2.36 4.44 -15.25
N HIS A 322 1.14 4.82 -14.88
CA HIS A 322 0.10 3.92 -14.37
C HIS A 322 -1.24 4.05 -15.10
N GLY A 323 -1.25 4.78 -16.21
CA GLY A 323 -2.42 5.06 -17.02
C GLY A 323 -2.12 6.10 -18.08
N GLU A 324 -2.92 6.08 -19.14
CA GLU A 324 -2.83 7.00 -20.26
C GLU A 324 -3.98 8.02 -20.16
N SER A 325 -3.69 9.31 -20.26
CA SER A 325 -4.70 10.38 -20.11
C SER A 325 -4.37 11.58 -21.00
N ASP A 326 -5.41 12.22 -21.52
CA ASP A 326 -5.34 13.42 -22.37
C ASP A 326 -4.73 14.66 -21.67
N LYS A 327 -4.52 14.62 -20.35
CA LYS A 327 -4.07 15.78 -19.58
C LYS A 327 -2.55 15.98 -19.70
N LEU A 328 -2.13 17.21 -20.02
CA LEU A 328 -0.71 17.63 -20.04
C LEU A 328 0.01 17.42 -18.69
N SER A 329 -0.72 17.39 -17.57
CA SER A 329 -0.16 17.07 -16.26
C SER A 329 0.50 15.69 -16.18
N SER A 330 0.24 14.80 -17.14
CA SER A 330 0.93 13.51 -17.29
C SER A 330 2.39 13.66 -17.74
N CYS A 331 2.75 14.77 -18.41
CA CYS A 331 4.10 15.06 -18.91
C CYS A 331 4.90 15.83 -17.84
N ASN A 332 5.34 15.12 -16.81
CA ASN A 332 6.06 15.72 -15.69
C ASN A 332 7.57 15.89 -16.02
N PRO A 333 8.21 17.05 -15.75
CA PRO A 333 9.65 17.26 -15.95
C PRO A 333 10.57 16.22 -15.28
N TYR A 334 10.08 15.49 -14.27
CA TYR A 334 10.79 14.37 -13.67
C TYR A 334 11.11 13.23 -14.66
N ALA A 335 10.35 13.12 -15.76
CA ALA A 335 10.56 12.14 -16.82
C ALA A 335 12.00 12.18 -17.39
N LYS A 336 12.65 13.34 -17.40
CA LYS A 336 14.05 13.49 -17.84
C LYS A 336 15.08 12.62 -17.11
N ALA A 337 14.70 12.08 -15.95
CA ALA A 337 15.61 11.29 -15.13
C ALA A 337 15.72 9.82 -15.60
N TYR A 338 14.89 9.38 -16.54
CA TYR A 338 14.85 8.01 -17.05
C TYR A 338 15.59 7.90 -18.38
N ASP A 339 16.10 6.70 -18.69
CA ASP A 339 16.71 6.42 -19.99
C ASP A 339 15.66 6.41 -21.11
N GLU A 340 14.47 5.87 -20.83
CA GLU A 340 13.36 5.82 -21.78
C GLU A 340 12.02 6.15 -21.12
N ILE A 341 11.10 6.68 -21.91
CA ILE A 341 9.72 6.96 -21.56
C ILE A 341 8.82 6.10 -22.43
N TRP A 342 8.17 5.13 -21.81
CA TRP A 342 7.31 4.20 -22.51
C TRP A 342 5.87 4.69 -22.49
N VAL A 343 5.30 4.83 -23.67
CA VAL A 343 3.99 5.43 -23.89
C VAL A 343 3.05 4.49 -24.61
N ALA A 344 1.75 4.76 -24.48
CA ALA A 344 0.71 3.94 -25.11
C ALA A 344 0.73 4.03 -26.65
N GLY A 345 0.99 5.20 -27.22
CA GLY A 345 0.97 5.38 -28.68
C GLY A 345 1.32 6.80 -29.10
N PRO A 346 1.13 7.11 -30.40
CA PRO A 346 1.54 8.39 -31.00
C PRO A 346 1.04 9.64 -30.26
N ALA A 347 -0.22 9.64 -29.80
CA ALA A 347 -0.80 10.79 -29.09
C ALA A 347 0.00 11.15 -27.82
N ALA A 348 0.49 10.15 -27.10
CA ALA A 348 1.28 10.37 -25.89
C ALA A 348 2.68 10.90 -26.22
N ARG A 349 3.30 10.40 -27.30
CA ARG A 349 4.58 10.93 -27.83
C ARG A 349 4.44 12.40 -28.22
N GLU A 350 3.41 12.74 -28.98
CA GLU A 350 3.10 14.13 -29.38
C GLU A 350 2.92 15.04 -28.16
N ARG A 351 2.28 14.56 -27.09
CA ARG A 351 2.14 15.35 -25.85
C ARG A 351 3.48 15.61 -25.16
N TYR A 352 4.44 14.67 -25.19
CA TYR A 352 5.78 14.94 -24.67
C TYR A 352 6.52 16.00 -25.50
N GLN A 353 6.37 15.96 -26.83
CA GLN A 353 6.92 16.98 -27.73
C GLN A 353 6.29 18.36 -27.48
N LEU A 354 4.96 18.42 -27.35
CA LEU A 354 4.22 19.65 -27.08
C LEU A 354 4.55 20.25 -25.71
N ALA A 355 4.76 19.40 -24.70
CA ALA A 355 5.06 19.85 -23.35
C ALA A 355 6.45 20.49 -23.21
N ASP A 356 7.37 20.23 -24.15
CA ASP A 356 8.73 20.78 -24.19
C ASP A 356 9.46 20.76 -22.84
N ILE A 357 9.32 19.63 -22.11
CA ILE A 357 9.89 19.48 -20.76
C ILE A 357 11.36 19.04 -20.78
N GLY A 358 11.96 18.87 -21.96
CA GLY A 358 13.33 18.43 -22.20
C GLY A 358 13.52 16.91 -22.26
N VAL A 359 12.48 16.15 -22.64
CA VAL A 359 12.59 14.72 -23.02
C VAL A 359 12.78 14.67 -24.54
N GLU A 360 13.81 13.98 -25.01
CA GLU A 360 14.09 13.85 -26.44
C GLU A 360 13.21 12.77 -27.07
N ASP A 361 12.74 12.99 -28.32
CA ASP A 361 11.81 12.06 -28.99
C ASP A 361 12.38 10.65 -29.19
N LYS A 362 13.70 10.54 -29.36
CA LYS A 362 14.40 9.24 -29.47
C LYS A 362 14.28 8.39 -28.19
N ASP A 363 14.02 9.02 -27.05
CA ASP A 363 13.90 8.34 -25.75
C ASP A 363 12.42 8.02 -25.43
N VAL A 364 11.49 8.32 -26.33
CA VAL A 364 10.06 7.99 -26.19
C VAL A 364 9.73 6.74 -27.00
N VAL A 365 9.34 5.65 -26.33
CA VAL A 365 9.08 4.35 -26.94
C VAL A 365 7.58 4.00 -26.88
N GLU A 366 6.99 3.71 -28.04
CA GLU A 366 5.57 3.38 -28.16
C GLU A 366 5.32 1.89 -27.94
N VAL A 367 4.97 1.52 -26.72
CA VAL A 367 4.81 0.12 -26.30
C VAL A 367 3.36 -0.36 -26.24
N GLY A 368 2.38 0.54 -26.36
CA GLY A 368 0.99 0.18 -26.14
C GLY A 368 0.63 0.04 -24.66
N ARG A 369 -0.51 -0.59 -24.41
CA ARG A 369 -0.99 -0.88 -23.04
C ARG A 369 -1.29 -2.38 -22.86
N PRO A 370 -0.32 -3.18 -22.43
CA PRO A 370 -0.51 -4.62 -22.26
C PRO A 370 -1.55 -5.00 -21.20
N GLN A 371 -1.85 -4.11 -20.25
CA GLN A 371 -2.88 -4.33 -19.23
C GLN A 371 -4.28 -4.42 -19.80
N LEU A 372 -4.50 -3.93 -21.03
CA LEU A 372 -5.78 -3.93 -21.70
C LEU A 372 -6.10 -5.26 -22.40
N SER A 373 -5.16 -6.21 -22.40
CA SER A 373 -5.35 -7.54 -23.03
C SER A 373 -6.59 -8.32 -22.59
N PRO A 374 -7.15 -8.19 -21.37
CA PRO A 374 -8.40 -8.86 -21.00
C PRO A 374 -9.67 -8.27 -21.64
N ILE A 375 -9.57 -7.11 -22.30
CA ILE A 375 -10.74 -6.44 -22.89
C ILE A 375 -11.03 -7.06 -24.25
N GLU A 376 -12.28 -7.51 -24.43
CA GLU A 376 -12.71 -8.16 -25.65
C GLU A 376 -13.03 -7.17 -26.78
N PRO A 377 -12.66 -7.48 -28.04
CA PRO A 377 -12.97 -6.64 -29.18
C PRO A 377 -14.48 -6.62 -29.49
N TYR A 378 -14.91 -5.57 -30.18
CA TYR A 378 -16.28 -5.42 -30.67
C TYR A 378 -16.66 -6.57 -31.61
N ARG A 379 -17.79 -7.21 -31.32
CA ARG A 379 -18.30 -8.37 -32.09
C ARG A 379 -19.49 -8.04 -32.99
N GLY A 380 -19.84 -6.75 -33.11
CA GLY A 380 -21.06 -6.30 -33.79
C GLY A 380 -22.18 -5.90 -32.83
N ALA A 381 -23.36 -5.62 -33.38
CA ALA A 381 -24.53 -5.18 -32.61
C ALA A 381 -24.91 -6.19 -31.51
N PRO A 382 -25.53 -5.72 -30.40
CA PRO A 382 -26.02 -6.60 -29.36
C PRO A 382 -26.99 -7.65 -29.92
N THR A 383 -26.71 -8.93 -29.70
CA THR A 383 -27.55 -10.05 -30.16
C THR A 383 -28.58 -10.50 -29.12
N GLY A 384 -28.44 -10.06 -27.87
CA GLY A 384 -29.33 -10.38 -26.76
C GLY A 384 -30.59 -9.50 -26.72
N THR A 385 -31.47 -9.80 -25.76
CA THR A 385 -32.72 -9.04 -25.54
C THR A 385 -32.46 -7.58 -25.13
N TYR A 386 -31.37 -7.35 -24.40
CA TYR A 386 -31.03 -6.04 -23.82
C TYR A 386 -29.74 -5.48 -24.41
N THR A 387 -29.73 -4.17 -24.63
CA THR A 387 -28.50 -3.40 -24.84
C THR A 387 -27.93 -3.03 -23.48
N THR A 388 -26.73 -3.54 -23.17
CA THR A 388 -26.06 -3.28 -21.90
C THR A 388 -25.24 -2.00 -21.98
N VAL A 389 -25.58 -1.01 -21.16
CA VAL A 389 -24.90 0.28 -21.11
C VAL A 389 -24.13 0.40 -19.81
N LEU A 390 -22.82 0.60 -19.89
CA LEU A 390 -21.99 0.94 -18.74
C LEU A 390 -21.91 2.45 -18.59
N TYR A 391 -22.40 2.98 -17.47
CA TYR A 391 -22.17 4.36 -17.07
C TYR A 391 -21.10 4.40 -15.98
N ALA A 392 -19.91 4.89 -16.34
CA ALA A 392 -18.73 4.92 -15.48
C ALA A 392 -18.17 6.36 -15.34
N PRO A 393 -18.85 7.23 -14.59
CA PRO A 393 -18.44 8.63 -14.47
C PRO A 393 -17.19 8.80 -13.59
N THR A 394 -16.45 9.87 -13.83
CA THR A 394 -15.34 10.32 -12.99
C THR A 394 -15.84 10.97 -11.70
N TRP A 395 -14.92 11.27 -10.80
CA TRP A 395 -15.17 12.05 -9.58
C TRP A 395 -14.68 13.49 -9.77
N GLU A 396 -14.92 14.33 -8.78
CA GLU A 396 -14.71 15.78 -8.85
C GLU A 396 -13.28 16.23 -9.16
N GLY A 397 -12.30 15.34 -8.96
CA GLY A 397 -10.88 15.66 -9.06
C GLY A 397 -10.38 16.48 -7.88
N TRP A 398 -9.08 16.73 -7.85
CA TRP A 398 -8.45 17.61 -6.85
C TRP A 398 -8.43 19.08 -7.29
N THR A 399 -8.65 19.34 -8.57
CA THR A 399 -8.72 20.66 -9.19
C THR A 399 -10.17 21.02 -9.49
N ASN A 400 -10.50 22.32 -9.51
CA ASN A 400 -11.85 22.80 -9.83
C ASN A 400 -12.07 22.93 -11.35
N ASP A 401 -11.46 22.06 -12.15
CA ASP A 401 -11.54 22.15 -13.61
C ASP A 401 -12.98 21.82 -14.07
N PRO A 402 -13.60 22.65 -14.93
CA PRO A 402 -14.90 22.36 -15.49
C PRO A 402 -14.92 21.01 -16.22
N GLY A 403 -16.00 20.25 -16.12
CA GLY A 403 -16.14 18.97 -16.81
C GLY A 403 -15.49 17.76 -16.12
N ASN A 404 -14.99 17.91 -14.88
CA ASN A 404 -14.35 16.82 -14.15
C ASN A 404 -15.28 15.65 -13.83
N THR A 405 -16.61 15.82 -13.78
CA THR A 405 -17.58 14.73 -13.54
C THR A 405 -18.96 15.06 -14.10
N SER A 406 -19.60 14.11 -14.79
CA SER A 406 -20.99 14.24 -15.24
C SER A 406 -22.01 14.08 -14.14
N VAL A 407 -21.63 13.48 -12.99
CA VAL A 407 -22.57 13.08 -11.93
C VAL A 407 -23.45 14.24 -11.46
N ILE A 408 -22.89 15.45 -11.35
CA ILE A 408 -23.60 16.62 -10.84
C ILE A 408 -24.57 17.21 -11.88
N LEU A 409 -24.12 17.39 -13.13
CA LEU A 409 -24.84 18.19 -14.13
C LEU A 409 -25.65 17.36 -15.14
N ALA A 410 -25.21 16.13 -15.43
CA ALA A 410 -25.80 15.29 -16.47
C ALA A 410 -26.26 13.92 -15.94
N GLY A 411 -25.67 13.42 -14.85
CA GLY A 411 -25.80 12.01 -14.43
C GLY A 411 -27.24 11.56 -14.18
N GLU A 412 -28.06 12.40 -13.54
CA GLU A 412 -29.47 12.06 -13.31
C GLU A 412 -30.29 12.03 -14.61
N ASN A 413 -29.96 12.90 -15.57
CA ASN A 413 -30.64 12.95 -16.87
C ASN A 413 -30.23 11.76 -17.75
N ILE A 414 -28.94 11.42 -17.77
CA ILE A 414 -28.41 10.24 -18.46
C ILE A 414 -29.13 8.99 -17.96
N VAL A 415 -29.16 8.78 -16.65
CA VAL A 415 -29.79 7.61 -16.04
C VAL A 415 -31.28 7.57 -16.33
N ARG A 416 -31.99 8.70 -16.21
CA ARG A 416 -33.42 8.78 -16.53
C ARG A 416 -33.72 8.40 -17.99
N ALA A 417 -32.93 8.89 -18.94
CA ALA A 417 -33.11 8.60 -20.35
C ALA A 417 -32.80 7.13 -20.68
N LEU A 418 -31.76 6.54 -20.07
CA LEU A 418 -31.44 5.11 -20.22
C LEU A 418 -32.55 4.21 -19.65
N LEU A 419 -33.07 4.55 -18.46
CA LEU A 419 -34.12 3.78 -17.80
C LEU A 419 -35.49 3.88 -18.49
N ALA A 420 -35.70 4.90 -19.33
CA ALA A 420 -36.93 5.06 -20.11
C ALA A 420 -37.04 4.04 -21.25
N ASP A 421 -35.93 3.47 -21.71
CA ASP A 421 -35.94 2.40 -22.71
C ASP A 421 -36.00 1.01 -22.03
N PRO A 422 -37.09 0.24 -22.22
CA PRO A 422 -37.25 -1.06 -21.59
C PRO A 422 -36.23 -2.10 -22.08
N LYS A 423 -35.59 -1.89 -23.23
CA LYS A 423 -34.55 -2.76 -23.79
C LYS A 423 -33.14 -2.40 -23.34
N VAL A 424 -32.97 -1.44 -22.43
CA VAL A 424 -31.65 -1.15 -21.83
C VAL A 424 -31.44 -1.95 -20.54
N ARG A 425 -30.20 -2.41 -20.34
CA ARG A 425 -29.66 -2.86 -19.06
C ARG A 425 -28.52 -1.92 -18.64
N LEU A 426 -28.74 -1.10 -17.61
CA LEU A 426 -27.73 -0.18 -17.08
C LEU A 426 -26.80 -0.88 -16.06
N LEU A 427 -25.48 -0.78 -16.29
CA LEU A 427 -24.43 -1.02 -15.29
C LEU A 427 -23.90 0.34 -14.83
N TYR A 428 -24.13 0.73 -13.58
CA TYR A 428 -23.63 1.98 -13.01
C TYR A 428 -22.42 1.71 -12.12
N LYS A 429 -21.25 2.21 -12.50
CA LYS A 429 -19.99 2.05 -11.76
C LYS A 429 -19.40 3.43 -11.42
N PRO A 430 -19.88 4.10 -10.35
CA PRO A 430 -19.32 5.38 -9.94
C PRO A 430 -17.88 5.24 -9.43
N HIS A 431 -17.10 6.30 -9.56
CA HIS A 431 -15.76 6.33 -8.99
C HIS A 431 -15.81 6.20 -7.44
N PRO A 432 -14.90 5.45 -6.78
CA PRO A 432 -14.93 5.25 -5.32
C PRO A 432 -14.80 6.53 -4.49
N MET A 433 -14.25 7.59 -5.09
CA MET A 433 -14.06 8.90 -4.46
C MET A 433 -15.19 9.91 -4.77
N THR A 434 -16.24 9.53 -5.49
CA THR A 434 -17.34 10.44 -5.80
C THR A 434 -17.97 10.99 -4.52
N GLY A 435 -17.98 12.32 -4.36
CA GLY A 435 -18.47 13.00 -3.17
C GLY A 435 -17.42 13.26 -2.09
N SER A 436 -16.16 12.91 -2.34
CA SER A 436 -15.06 13.12 -1.38
C SER A 436 -14.57 14.57 -1.31
N VAL A 437 -14.79 15.34 -2.39
CA VAL A 437 -14.37 16.75 -2.49
C VAL A 437 -15.59 17.67 -2.57
N ASP A 438 -16.59 17.35 -3.41
CA ASP A 438 -17.84 18.09 -3.50
C ASP A 438 -19.02 17.23 -3.00
N PRO A 439 -19.61 17.56 -1.83
CA PRO A 439 -20.77 16.85 -1.30
C PRO A 439 -21.96 16.77 -2.28
N ARG A 440 -22.08 17.70 -3.24
CA ARG A 440 -23.13 17.65 -4.28
C ARG A 440 -23.00 16.42 -5.17
N ALA A 441 -21.78 16.01 -5.51
CA ALA A 441 -21.53 14.78 -6.28
C ALA A 441 -21.98 13.54 -5.49
N GLY A 442 -21.70 13.50 -4.19
CA GLY A 442 -22.16 12.43 -3.30
C GLY A 442 -23.69 12.35 -3.24
N ALA A 443 -24.37 13.50 -3.12
CA ALA A 443 -25.83 13.56 -3.11
C ALA A 443 -26.45 13.14 -4.45
N ALA A 444 -25.86 13.55 -5.58
CA ALA A 444 -26.32 13.15 -6.91
C ALA A 444 -26.10 11.65 -7.18
N ASN A 445 -24.95 11.09 -6.78
CA ASN A 445 -24.68 9.66 -6.84
C ASN A 445 -25.73 8.84 -6.06
N GLN A 446 -26.10 9.29 -4.86
CA GLN A 446 -27.16 8.64 -4.07
C GLN A 446 -28.53 8.67 -4.78
N ARG A 447 -28.89 9.80 -5.42
CA ARG A 447 -30.13 9.90 -6.21
C ARG A 447 -30.11 8.99 -7.44
N ILE A 448 -28.98 8.90 -8.14
CA ILE A 448 -28.79 7.97 -9.26
C ILE A 448 -29.02 6.52 -8.81
N GLN A 449 -28.39 6.10 -7.71
CA GLN A 449 -28.56 4.75 -7.17
C GLN A 449 -30.03 4.48 -6.77
N ALA A 450 -30.72 5.46 -6.19
CA ALA A 450 -32.13 5.34 -5.86
C ALA A 450 -33.02 5.18 -7.11
N MET A 451 -32.76 5.95 -8.18
CA MET A 451 -33.49 5.81 -9.46
C MET A 451 -33.32 4.42 -10.08
N ILE A 452 -32.10 3.87 -10.04
CA ILE A 452 -31.82 2.53 -10.55
C ILE A 452 -32.55 1.46 -9.72
N ALA A 453 -32.52 1.58 -8.39
CA ALA A 453 -33.24 0.67 -7.51
C ALA A 453 -34.76 0.72 -7.73
N GLU A 454 -35.32 1.91 -7.91
CA GLU A 454 -36.75 2.11 -8.21
C GLU A 454 -37.13 1.47 -9.56
N ALA A 455 -36.29 1.61 -10.59
CA ALA A 455 -36.52 0.99 -11.89
C ALA A 455 -36.48 -0.54 -11.81
N ASN A 456 -35.52 -1.11 -11.07
CA ASN A 456 -35.46 -2.56 -10.84
C ASN A 456 -36.70 -3.09 -10.11
N ALA A 457 -37.25 -2.34 -9.15
CA ALA A 457 -38.48 -2.75 -8.43
C ALA A 457 -39.72 -2.82 -9.34
N LYS A 458 -39.71 -2.13 -10.49
CA LYS A 458 -40.78 -2.15 -11.49
C LYS A 458 -40.59 -3.21 -12.57
N ARG A 459 -39.40 -3.84 -12.66
CA ARG A 459 -39.10 -4.90 -13.61
C ARG A 459 -39.41 -6.28 -13.03
N SER A 460 -39.82 -7.20 -13.88
CA SER A 460 -40.05 -8.60 -13.55
C SER A 460 -39.53 -9.50 -14.68
N GLY A 461 -39.27 -10.76 -14.36
CA GLY A 461 -38.74 -11.75 -15.28
C GLY A 461 -38.10 -12.91 -14.51
N ASP A 462 -37.57 -13.88 -15.25
CA ASP A 462 -36.86 -15.02 -14.66
C ASP A 462 -35.68 -14.54 -13.82
N ARG A 463 -35.50 -15.17 -12.66
CA ARG A 463 -34.41 -14.88 -11.73
C ARG A 463 -33.55 -16.13 -11.55
N PRO A 464 -32.23 -15.99 -11.45
CA PRO A 464 -31.37 -17.11 -11.06
C PRO A 464 -31.84 -17.73 -9.74
N GLY A 465 -31.83 -19.07 -9.68
CA GLY A 465 -32.18 -19.80 -8.47
C GLY A 465 -31.15 -19.63 -7.34
N PRO A 466 -31.43 -20.15 -6.14
CA PRO A 466 -30.50 -20.08 -5.00
C PRO A 466 -29.13 -20.72 -5.28
N GLU A 467 -29.05 -21.66 -6.22
CA GLU A 467 -27.82 -22.26 -6.75
C GLU A 467 -26.81 -21.20 -7.24
N ALA A 468 -27.26 -20.16 -7.95
CA ALA A 468 -26.36 -19.14 -8.49
C ALA A 468 -25.74 -18.26 -7.38
N ALA A 469 -26.52 -17.95 -6.34
CA ALA A 469 -26.02 -17.24 -5.17
C ALA A 469 -25.05 -18.11 -4.34
N ALA A 470 -25.33 -19.40 -4.22
CA ALA A 470 -24.44 -20.36 -3.57
C ALA A 470 -23.10 -20.50 -4.33
N GLU A 471 -23.15 -20.57 -5.66
CA GLU A 471 -21.95 -20.63 -6.52
C GLU A 471 -21.12 -19.34 -6.39
N LEU A 472 -21.74 -18.16 -6.42
CA LEU A 472 -21.01 -16.90 -6.17
C LEU A 472 -20.34 -16.89 -4.78
N GLY A 473 -21.03 -17.40 -3.76
CA GLY A 473 -20.46 -17.56 -2.41
C GLY A 473 -19.24 -18.48 -2.40
N LEU A 474 -19.32 -19.63 -3.08
CA LEU A 474 -18.23 -20.58 -3.21
C LEU A 474 -17.01 -19.98 -3.94
N ARG A 475 -17.24 -19.34 -5.09
CA ARG A 475 -16.16 -18.69 -5.86
C ARG A 475 -15.54 -17.52 -5.12
N THR A 476 -16.32 -16.81 -4.31
CA THR A 476 -15.80 -15.73 -3.46
C THR A 476 -14.83 -16.30 -2.43
N ALA A 477 -15.21 -17.37 -1.72
CA ALA A 477 -14.35 -18.02 -0.74
C ALA A 477 -13.07 -18.60 -1.38
N GLU A 478 -13.18 -19.21 -2.56
CA GLU A 478 -12.04 -19.74 -3.33
C GLU A 478 -11.05 -18.62 -3.71
N LEU A 479 -11.55 -17.53 -4.31
CA LEU A 479 -10.72 -16.40 -4.72
C LEU A 479 -10.06 -15.71 -3.51
N GLU A 480 -10.79 -15.55 -2.40
CA GLU A 480 -10.23 -15.00 -1.16
C GLU A 480 -9.13 -15.88 -0.58
N ALA A 481 -9.30 -17.20 -0.59
CA ALA A 481 -8.27 -18.13 -0.12
C ALA A 481 -6.97 -18.06 -0.96
N LEU A 482 -7.08 -17.84 -2.27
CA LEU A 482 -5.92 -17.72 -3.17
C LEU A 482 -5.22 -16.36 -3.08
N THR A 483 -6.01 -15.29 -2.91
CA THR A 483 -5.51 -13.91 -2.97
C THR A 483 -5.13 -13.31 -1.62
N THR A 484 -5.59 -13.90 -0.51
CA THR A 484 -5.31 -13.40 0.83
C THR A 484 -4.36 -14.33 1.58
N THR A 485 -3.31 -13.76 2.19
CA THR A 485 -2.50 -14.48 3.16
C THR A 485 -2.96 -14.09 4.56
N ALA A 486 -3.61 -15.02 5.26
CA ALA A 486 -4.02 -14.80 6.63
C ALA A 486 -2.80 -14.81 7.57
N PHE A 487 -2.75 -13.82 8.47
CA PHE A 487 -1.74 -13.77 9.52
C PHE A 487 -2.41 -13.74 10.88
N ARG A 488 -1.82 -14.41 11.87
CA ARG A 488 -2.29 -14.28 13.25
C ARG A 488 -2.21 -12.84 13.73
N SER A 489 -3.13 -12.46 14.60
CA SER A 489 -3.12 -11.14 15.23
C SER A 489 -1.82 -10.92 16.01
N GLY A 490 -0.95 -10.06 15.48
CA GLY A 490 0.35 -9.74 16.08
C GLY A 490 1.58 -10.24 15.33
N ALA A 491 1.42 -10.97 14.23
CA ALA A 491 2.53 -11.34 13.36
C ALA A 491 3.32 -10.10 12.93
N ASP A 492 4.64 -10.16 13.12
CA ASP A 492 5.57 -9.15 12.65
C ASP A 492 6.07 -9.43 11.24
N GLU A 493 6.87 -8.51 10.70
CA GLU A 493 7.34 -8.61 9.32
C GLU A 493 8.22 -9.85 9.10
N VAL A 494 9.00 -10.27 10.11
CA VAL A 494 9.81 -11.50 10.06
C VAL A 494 8.94 -12.75 9.98
N GLU A 495 7.88 -12.82 10.79
CA GLU A 495 6.94 -13.94 10.72
C GLU A 495 6.13 -13.94 9.42
N ARG A 496 5.74 -12.76 8.90
CA ARG A 496 5.07 -12.68 7.60
C ARG A 496 5.98 -13.18 6.48
N MET A 497 7.24 -12.74 6.47
CA MET A 497 8.27 -13.20 5.54
C MET A 497 8.51 -14.71 5.64
N LEU A 498 8.50 -15.28 6.85
CA LEU A 498 8.56 -16.74 7.06
C LEU A 498 7.39 -17.49 6.39
N LEU A 499 6.18 -16.93 6.47
CA LEU A 499 4.96 -17.54 5.91
C LEU A 499 4.79 -17.25 4.41
N GLN A 500 5.62 -16.40 3.83
CA GLN A 500 5.53 -15.92 2.44
C GLN A 500 6.78 -16.31 1.63
N GLY A 501 7.20 -17.57 1.76
CA GLY A 501 8.26 -18.17 0.96
C GLY A 501 7.91 -18.28 -0.53
N THR A 502 8.73 -18.99 -1.31
CA THR A 502 8.48 -19.21 -2.74
C THR A 502 7.09 -19.84 -2.97
N PRO A 503 6.24 -19.24 -3.82
CA PRO A 503 4.91 -19.75 -4.11
C PRO A 503 4.99 -21.04 -4.93
N GLU A 504 3.91 -21.81 -4.92
CA GLU A 504 3.68 -22.85 -5.94
C GLU A 504 3.63 -22.15 -7.30
N GLY A 505 4.43 -22.61 -8.28
CA GLY A 505 4.64 -21.88 -9.55
C GLY A 505 3.41 -21.70 -10.44
N ASN A 506 2.25 -22.25 -10.07
CA ASN A 506 0.97 -22.10 -10.79
C ASN A 506 -0.03 -21.20 -10.05
N ARG A 507 0.37 -20.50 -8.98
CA ARG A 507 -0.57 -19.73 -8.16
C ARG A 507 -1.17 -18.55 -8.92
N ALA A 508 -0.38 -17.84 -9.74
CA ALA A 508 -0.87 -16.74 -10.57
C ALA A 508 -1.94 -17.23 -11.56
N GLU A 509 -1.70 -18.35 -12.24
CA GLU A 509 -2.66 -18.99 -13.15
C GLU A 509 -3.94 -19.41 -12.41
N ARG A 510 -3.81 -19.98 -11.21
CA ARG A 510 -4.95 -20.33 -10.35
C ARG A 510 -5.76 -19.10 -9.92
N VAL A 511 -5.09 -17.99 -9.60
CA VAL A 511 -5.76 -16.72 -9.26
C VAL A 511 -6.49 -16.15 -10.47
N GLU A 512 -5.90 -16.21 -11.66
CA GLU A 512 -6.53 -15.77 -12.92
C GLU A 512 -7.77 -16.62 -13.23
N ALA A 513 -7.64 -17.95 -13.16
CA ALA A 513 -8.76 -18.88 -13.35
C ALA A 513 -9.88 -18.69 -12.32
N ALA A 514 -9.53 -18.54 -11.03
CA ALA A 514 -10.51 -18.29 -9.97
C ALA A 514 -11.19 -16.92 -10.13
N THR A 515 -10.47 -15.90 -10.63
CA THR A 515 -11.04 -14.59 -10.92
C THR A 515 -12.04 -14.70 -12.08
N ALA A 516 -11.70 -15.38 -13.16
CA ALA A 516 -12.60 -15.60 -14.29
C ALA A 516 -13.86 -16.39 -13.87
N ALA A 517 -13.69 -17.46 -13.08
CA ALA A 517 -14.80 -18.23 -12.55
C ALA A 517 -15.70 -17.40 -11.61
N TRP A 518 -15.09 -16.57 -10.76
CA TRP A 518 -15.83 -15.64 -9.90
C TRP A 518 -16.61 -14.60 -10.70
N GLU A 519 -16.02 -14.02 -11.74
CA GLU A 519 -16.69 -13.04 -12.60
C GLU A 519 -17.88 -13.68 -13.35
N ALA A 520 -17.71 -14.89 -13.87
CA ALA A 520 -18.80 -15.63 -14.50
C ALA A 520 -19.95 -15.89 -13.51
N ALA A 521 -19.63 -16.37 -12.29
CA ALA A 521 -20.62 -16.59 -11.24
C ALA A 521 -21.30 -15.27 -10.78
N TYR A 522 -20.54 -14.17 -10.71
CA TYR A 522 -21.07 -12.85 -10.37
C TYR A 522 -22.14 -12.43 -11.38
N TRP A 523 -21.82 -12.46 -12.68
CA TRP A 523 -22.77 -12.04 -13.71
C TRP A 523 -23.97 -12.98 -13.83
N ALA A 524 -23.78 -14.30 -13.62
CA ALA A 524 -24.85 -15.29 -13.62
C ALA A 524 -25.75 -15.22 -12.37
N SER A 525 -25.33 -14.56 -11.29
CA SER A 525 -26.13 -14.40 -10.06
C SER A 525 -27.25 -13.37 -10.19
N PHE A 526 -27.27 -12.59 -11.27
CA PHE A 526 -28.28 -11.58 -11.54
C PHE A 526 -29.12 -11.92 -12.79
N PRO A 527 -30.40 -11.52 -12.83
CA PRO A 527 -31.17 -11.59 -14.06
C PRO A 527 -30.56 -10.74 -15.18
N GLU A 528 -30.68 -11.18 -16.44
CA GLU A 528 -30.20 -10.41 -17.60
C GLU A 528 -30.81 -9.01 -17.70
N TRP A 529 -32.05 -8.85 -17.24
CA TRP A 529 -32.79 -7.59 -17.29
C TRP A 529 -32.42 -6.61 -16.18
N GLU A 530 -31.73 -7.08 -15.13
CA GLU A 530 -31.52 -6.30 -13.90
C GLU A 530 -30.38 -5.29 -14.08
N HIS A 531 -30.67 -4.04 -13.72
CA HIS A 531 -29.67 -2.98 -13.64
C HIS A 531 -28.75 -3.19 -12.45
N GLN A 532 -27.45 -2.95 -12.62
CA GLN A 532 -26.45 -3.20 -11.57
C GLN A 532 -25.81 -1.91 -11.07
N ILE A 533 -25.63 -1.82 -9.75
CA ILE A 533 -24.89 -0.74 -9.08
C ILE A 533 -23.59 -1.35 -8.53
N ILE A 534 -22.45 -0.95 -9.11
CA ILE A 534 -21.15 -1.58 -8.86
C ILE A 534 -20.24 -0.59 -8.12
N THR A 535 -20.26 -0.62 -6.79
CA THR A 535 -19.46 0.27 -5.93
C THR A 535 -18.23 -0.40 -5.33
N GLY A 536 -18.17 -1.74 -5.38
CA GLY A 536 -17.06 -2.52 -4.87
C GLY A 536 -15.82 -2.54 -5.77
N PRO A 537 -14.67 -3.01 -5.24
CA PRO A 537 -13.44 -3.20 -6.02
C PRO A 537 -13.56 -4.35 -7.03
N ARG A 538 -14.52 -5.28 -6.81
CA ARG A 538 -14.86 -6.36 -7.74
C ARG A 538 -16.36 -6.28 -8.07
N PRO A 539 -16.78 -6.56 -9.32
CA PRO A 539 -15.94 -6.77 -10.49
C PRO A 539 -15.04 -5.57 -10.84
N ALA A 540 -13.89 -5.86 -11.45
CA ALA A 540 -13.02 -4.84 -12.03
C ALA A 540 -13.74 -4.12 -13.19
N ILE A 541 -13.21 -2.98 -13.62
CA ILE A 541 -13.86 -2.23 -14.71
C ILE A 541 -13.77 -2.95 -16.06
N TYR A 542 -12.72 -3.75 -16.31
CA TYR A 542 -12.54 -4.46 -17.58
C TYR A 542 -13.59 -5.54 -17.82
N THR A 543 -14.00 -6.29 -16.80
CA THR A 543 -15.12 -7.23 -16.95
C THR A 543 -16.44 -6.48 -17.17
N CYS A 544 -16.61 -5.27 -16.63
CA CYS A 544 -17.76 -4.42 -16.97
C CYS A 544 -17.71 -3.96 -18.44
N PHE A 545 -16.53 -3.71 -19.00
CA PHE A 545 -16.37 -3.40 -20.42
C PHE A 545 -16.77 -4.58 -21.31
N ASN A 546 -16.41 -5.80 -20.90
CA ASN A 546 -16.74 -7.01 -21.65
C ASN A 546 -18.25 -7.27 -21.65
N GLN A 547 -18.96 -6.96 -20.55
CA GLN A 547 -20.42 -7.02 -20.48
C GLN A 547 -21.14 -5.89 -21.22
N ALA A 548 -20.51 -4.74 -21.43
CA ALA A 548 -21.16 -3.56 -22.01
C ALA A 548 -21.07 -3.53 -23.53
N ASP A 549 -22.18 -3.12 -24.16
CA ASP A 549 -22.26 -2.81 -25.59
C ASP A 549 -21.94 -1.33 -25.87
N LEU A 550 -22.18 -0.47 -24.86
CA LEU A 550 -21.98 0.97 -24.91
C LEU A 550 -21.36 1.46 -23.60
N LEU A 551 -20.32 2.27 -23.68
CA LEU A 551 -19.80 3.05 -22.55
C LEU A 551 -20.34 4.49 -22.58
N ILE A 552 -20.81 4.99 -21.44
CA ILE A 552 -21.01 6.42 -21.19
C ILE A 552 -20.06 6.83 -20.06
N SER A 553 -19.27 7.87 -20.30
CA SER A 553 -18.27 8.37 -19.35
C SER A 553 -18.10 9.89 -19.48
N ASP A 554 -17.19 10.42 -18.69
CA ASP A 554 -16.63 11.76 -18.78
C ASP A 554 -15.30 11.73 -19.55
N VAL A 555 -14.62 12.88 -19.65
CA VAL A 555 -13.21 12.94 -20.09
C VAL A 555 -12.34 12.18 -19.10
N SER A 556 -12.00 10.94 -19.43
CA SER A 556 -11.44 9.96 -18.50
C SER A 556 -10.50 8.99 -19.21
N SER A 557 -9.48 8.52 -18.50
CA SER A 557 -8.64 7.41 -18.99
C SER A 557 -9.45 6.13 -19.21
N VAL A 558 -10.59 5.96 -18.53
CA VAL A 558 -11.55 4.86 -18.74
C VAL A 558 -11.99 4.79 -20.21
N VAL A 559 -12.14 5.94 -20.88
CA VAL A 559 -12.51 5.99 -22.31
C VAL A 559 -11.37 5.45 -23.17
N SER A 560 -10.14 5.87 -22.90
CA SER A 560 -8.95 5.36 -23.60
C SER A 560 -8.80 3.84 -23.43
N ASP A 561 -9.04 3.31 -22.22
CA ASP A 561 -9.03 1.87 -21.96
C ASP A 561 -10.13 1.16 -22.77
N TYR A 562 -11.36 1.67 -22.75
CA TYR A 562 -12.50 1.06 -23.44
C TYR A 562 -12.33 1.05 -24.96
N LEU A 563 -11.68 2.08 -25.51
CA LEU A 563 -11.46 2.21 -26.96
C LEU A 563 -10.64 1.05 -27.55
N THR A 564 -9.89 0.31 -26.73
CA THR A 564 -9.21 -0.92 -27.19
C THR A 564 -10.20 -1.94 -27.80
N SER A 565 -11.45 -1.94 -27.31
CA SER A 565 -12.52 -2.80 -27.80
C SER A 565 -13.15 -2.30 -29.11
N GLU A 566 -12.95 -1.02 -29.46
CA GLU A 566 -13.62 -0.33 -30.58
C GLU A 566 -15.15 -0.23 -30.49
N LYS A 567 -15.73 -0.66 -29.36
CA LYS A 567 -17.17 -0.55 -29.08
C LYS A 567 -17.61 0.93 -29.04
N PRO A 568 -18.88 1.23 -29.37
CA PRO A 568 -19.41 2.59 -29.27
C PRO A 568 -19.27 3.17 -27.86
N TYR A 569 -19.00 4.47 -27.76
CA TYR A 569 -18.95 5.18 -26.48
C TYR A 569 -19.42 6.63 -26.60
N ALA A 570 -19.83 7.19 -25.47
CA ALA A 570 -20.29 8.56 -25.35
C ALA A 570 -19.56 9.30 -24.23
N VAL A 571 -19.34 10.60 -24.43
CA VAL A 571 -18.74 11.49 -23.44
C VAL A 571 -19.71 12.61 -23.08
N ALA A 572 -19.97 12.80 -21.79
CA ALA A 572 -20.80 13.88 -21.31
C ALA A 572 -20.03 15.21 -21.33
N ASN A 573 -20.48 16.17 -22.16
CA ASN A 573 -19.94 17.52 -22.14
C ASN A 573 -20.61 18.32 -21.01
N THR A 574 -19.87 18.50 -19.93
CA THR A 574 -20.26 19.34 -18.77
C THR A 574 -19.31 20.52 -18.55
N SER A 575 -18.43 20.80 -19.52
CA SER A 575 -17.48 21.92 -19.45
C SER A 575 -18.12 23.26 -19.83
N GLY A 576 -19.22 23.23 -20.59
CA GLY A 576 -19.85 24.42 -21.15
C GLY A 576 -19.26 24.88 -22.48
N LEU A 577 -18.24 24.19 -22.99
CA LEU A 577 -17.72 24.38 -24.34
C LEU A 577 -18.75 23.93 -25.37
N ASP A 578 -18.73 24.54 -26.55
CA ASP A 578 -19.43 23.98 -27.70
C ASP A 578 -18.78 22.66 -28.16
N GLU A 579 -19.43 21.98 -29.11
CA GLU A 579 -19.00 20.64 -29.53
C GLU A 579 -17.62 20.64 -30.20
N ASP A 580 -17.34 21.66 -31.03
CA ASP A 580 -16.11 21.73 -31.81
C ASP A 580 -14.91 22.03 -30.90
N ASP A 581 -15.06 23.00 -29.99
CA ASP A 581 -14.05 23.31 -28.98
C ASP A 581 -13.81 22.12 -28.03
N PHE A 582 -14.88 21.40 -27.67
CA PHE A 582 -14.76 20.22 -26.83
C PHE A 582 -14.00 19.08 -27.52
N ARG A 583 -14.24 18.85 -28.82
CA ARG A 583 -13.48 17.87 -29.62
C ARG A 583 -12.03 18.28 -29.81
N ALA A 584 -11.76 19.57 -29.99
CA ALA A 584 -10.41 20.10 -30.16
C ALA A 584 -9.59 19.98 -28.86
N GLY A 585 -10.22 20.21 -27.70
CA GLY A 585 -9.55 20.16 -26.39
C GLY A 585 -9.27 18.75 -25.86
N PHE A 586 -10.01 17.73 -26.31
CA PHE A 586 -9.95 16.38 -25.75
C PHE A 586 -9.87 15.30 -26.85
N PRO A 587 -8.67 14.76 -27.13
CA PRO A 587 -8.47 13.73 -28.16
C PRO A 587 -9.42 12.54 -28.05
N THR A 588 -9.69 12.03 -26.83
CA THR A 588 -10.62 10.92 -26.60
C THR A 588 -12.06 11.21 -27.01
N VAL A 589 -12.45 12.48 -27.18
CA VAL A 589 -13.81 12.87 -27.57
C VAL A 589 -14.01 12.81 -29.09
N ARG A 590 -12.93 12.87 -29.90
CA ARG A 590 -13.01 12.95 -31.36
C ARG A 590 -13.84 11.83 -32.00
N ALA A 591 -13.86 10.63 -31.41
CA ALA A 591 -14.64 9.49 -31.89
C ALA A 591 -15.84 9.12 -30.99
N ALA A 592 -16.25 10.04 -30.11
CA ALA A 592 -17.36 9.87 -29.18
C ALA A 592 -18.66 10.52 -29.70
N THR A 593 -19.80 9.96 -29.29
CA THR A 593 -21.05 10.70 -29.24
C THR A 593 -21.00 11.65 -28.04
N ILE A 594 -21.26 12.94 -28.27
CA ILE A 594 -21.23 13.93 -27.19
C ILE A 594 -22.63 14.06 -26.60
N LEU A 595 -22.73 13.86 -25.28
CA LEU A 595 -23.98 14.03 -24.54
C LEU A 595 -24.03 15.42 -23.94
N SER A 596 -25.11 16.15 -24.21
CA SER A 596 -25.38 17.40 -23.50
C SER A 596 -25.77 17.11 -22.05
N PRO A 597 -25.75 18.11 -21.13
CA PRO A 597 -26.21 17.90 -19.76
C PRO A 597 -27.67 17.44 -19.65
N LYS A 598 -28.47 17.66 -20.70
CA LYS A 598 -29.86 17.18 -20.80
C LYS A 598 -29.98 15.75 -21.32
N ALA A 599 -28.90 15.18 -21.84
CA ALA A 599 -28.81 13.81 -22.35
C ALA A 599 -29.88 13.45 -23.42
N LYS A 600 -30.27 14.44 -24.25
CA LYS A 600 -31.29 14.26 -25.31
C LYS A 600 -30.80 13.36 -26.45
N GLU A 601 -29.50 13.14 -26.53
CA GLU A 601 -28.83 12.37 -27.58
C GLU A 601 -28.92 10.84 -27.35
N ILE A 602 -29.31 10.40 -26.15
CA ILE A 602 -29.34 8.98 -25.76
C ILE A 602 -30.20 8.10 -26.69
N PRO A 603 -31.43 8.48 -27.09
CA PRO A 603 -32.24 7.64 -27.98
C PRO A 603 -31.55 7.33 -29.32
N ALA A 604 -30.96 8.35 -29.96
CA ALA A 604 -30.23 8.19 -31.23
C ALA A 604 -28.94 7.36 -31.05
N LEU A 605 -28.25 7.53 -29.92
CA LEU A 605 -27.08 6.73 -29.56
C LEU A 605 -27.44 5.25 -29.37
N LEU A 606 -28.53 4.94 -28.67
CA LEU A 606 -28.99 3.56 -28.49
C LEU A 606 -29.40 2.93 -29.83
N GLU A 607 -29.98 3.72 -30.73
CA GLU A 607 -30.33 3.28 -32.08
C GLU A 607 -29.07 2.92 -32.88
N SER A 608 -28.02 3.75 -32.88
CA SER A 608 -26.77 3.43 -33.61
C SER A 608 -26.01 2.23 -33.05
N VAL A 609 -26.13 1.95 -31.75
CA VAL A 609 -25.55 0.73 -31.14
C VAL A 609 -26.29 -0.53 -31.61
N ARG A 610 -27.61 -0.46 -31.76
CA ARG A 610 -28.45 -1.60 -32.18
C ARG A 610 -28.45 -1.81 -33.70
N ASP A 611 -28.17 -0.75 -34.45
CA ASP A 611 -28.17 -0.70 -35.90
C ASP A 611 -26.82 -0.14 -36.41
N PRO A 612 -25.82 -1.02 -36.65
CA PRO A 612 -24.46 -0.60 -36.98
C PRO A 612 -24.35 0.28 -38.23
N GLU A 613 -25.32 0.25 -39.14
CA GLU A 613 -25.33 1.12 -40.34
C GLU A 613 -25.50 2.61 -39.96
N LYS A 614 -26.07 2.89 -38.78
CA LYS A 614 -26.23 4.24 -38.25
C LYS A 614 -25.05 4.71 -37.41
N ASP A 615 -24.06 3.85 -37.17
CA ASP A 615 -22.85 4.22 -36.46
C ASP A 615 -21.82 4.85 -37.40
N THR A 616 -21.85 6.18 -37.47
CA THR A 616 -20.95 6.98 -38.31
C THR A 616 -19.53 7.12 -37.73
N LEU A 617 -19.28 6.63 -36.51
CA LEU A 617 -18.03 6.86 -35.78
C LEU A 617 -17.08 5.65 -35.82
N VAL A 618 -17.44 4.55 -36.49
CA VAL A 618 -16.62 3.32 -36.56
C VAL A 618 -15.20 3.60 -37.04
N THR A 619 -15.04 4.31 -38.16
CA THR A 619 -13.72 4.65 -38.72
C THR A 619 -12.93 5.54 -37.78
N ALA A 620 -13.57 6.58 -37.24
CA ALA A 620 -12.94 7.50 -36.29
C ALA A 620 -12.46 6.76 -35.02
N ARG A 621 -13.20 5.76 -34.52
CA ARG A 621 -12.80 4.96 -33.36
C ARG A 621 -11.55 4.11 -33.65
N LYS A 622 -11.46 3.51 -34.84
CA LYS A 622 -10.27 2.73 -35.26
C LYS A 622 -9.01 3.57 -35.40
N GLU A 623 -9.16 4.74 -36.03
CA GLU A 623 -8.07 5.71 -36.17
C GLU A 623 -7.62 6.23 -34.80
N LEU A 624 -8.58 6.60 -33.95
CA LEU A 624 -8.28 7.09 -32.60
C LEU A 624 -7.66 6.02 -31.72
N LYS A 625 -8.10 4.76 -31.80
CA LYS A 625 -7.46 3.63 -31.10
C LYS A 625 -5.99 3.52 -31.48
N THR A 626 -5.70 3.55 -32.79
CA THR A 626 -4.32 3.44 -33.29
C THR A 626 -3.48 4.62 -32.83
N HIS A 627 -4.04 5.83 -32.85
CA HIS A 627 -3.36 7.04 -32.40
C HIS A 627 -3.11 7.07 -30.88
N LEU A 628 -4.04 6.57 -30.06
CA LEU A 628 -3.92 6.56 -28.61
C LEU A 628 -3.10 5.37 -28.06
N LEU A 629 -3.27 4.18 -28.64
CA LEU A 629 -2.77 2.90 -28.09
C LEU A 629 -1.75 2.19 -29.00
N GLY A 630 -1.42 2.79 -30.14
CA GLY A 630 -0.56 2.19 -31.16
C GLY A 630 -1.27 1.11 -31.97
N PRO A 631 -0.55 0.41 -32.88
CA PRO A 631 -1.14 -0.61 -33.74
C PRO A 631 -1.69 -1.80 -32.95
N SER A 632 -2.57 -2.60 -33.57
CA SER A 632 -3.05 -3.85 -32.95
C SER A 632 -2.07 -5.02 -33.14
N GLU A 633 -1.25 -4.98 -34.20
CA GLU A 633 -0.27 -6.01 -34.55
C GLU A 633 1.14 -5.41 -34.69
N PRO A 634 2.17 -5.97 -34.03
CA PRO A 634 2.05 -7.02 -33.01
C PRO A 634 1.33 -6.49 -31.75
N PRO A 635 0.74 -7.37 -30.92
CA PRO A 635 0.01 -6.97 -29.71
C PRO A 635 0.88 -6.13 -28.76
N SER A 636 0.25 -5.26 -27.97
CA SER A 636 0.96 -4.37 -27.03
C SER A 636 1.88 -5.12 -26.05
N LEU A 637 1.50 -6.32 -25.60
CA LEU A 637 2.37 -7.16 -24.77
C LEU A 637 3.65 -7.58 -25.49
N ALA A 638 3.57 -7.93 -26.77
CA ALA A 638 4.75 -8.28 -27.57
C ALA A 638 5.65 -7.06 -27.79
N ARG A 639 5.08 -5.89 -28.10
CA ARG A 639 5.85 -4.64 -28.21
C ARG A 639 6.54 -4.25 -26.90
N PHE A 640 5.80 -4.34 -25.79
CA PHE A 640 6.32 -4.04 -24.46
C PHE A 640 7.46 -4.99 -24.08
N ASN A 641 7.30 -6.29 -24.36
CA ASN A 641 8.36 -7.28 -24.14
C ASN A 641 9.59 -7.00 -25.02
N GLN A 642 9.40 -6.68 -26.29
CA GLN A 642 10.50 -6.35 -27.20
C GLN A 642 11.26 -5.11 -26.70
N ALA A 643 10.57 -4.06 -26.28
CA ALA A 643 11.21 -2.87 -25.70
C ALA A 643 12.01 -3.21 -24.42
N ALA A 644 11.53 -4.16 -23.60
CA ALA A 644 12.27 -4.63 -22.43
C ALA A 644 13.56 -5.37 -22.83
N VAL A 645 13.48 -6.24 -23.84
CA VAL A 645 14.64 -6.96 -24.38
C VAL A 645 15.67 -5.99 -24.97
N ASP A 646 15.22 -5.02 -25.75
CA ASP A 646 16.08 -4.01 -26.38
C ASP A 646 16.79 -3.16 -25.33
N LEU A 647 16.06 -2.64 -24.34
CA LEU A 647 16.66 -1.84 -23.27
C LEU A 647 17.60 -2.66 -22.37
N CYS A 648 17.32 -3.95 -22.17
CA CYS A 648 18.25 -4.88 -21.51
C CYS A 648 19.55 -5.05 -22.29
N LYS A 649 19.47 -5.19 -23.62
CA LYS A 649 20.63 -5.30 -24.50
C LYS A 649 21.47 -4.03 -24.46
N ASP A 650 20.84 -2.87 -24.49
CA ASP A 650 21.51 -1.57 -24.36
C ASP A 650 22.25 -1.43 -23.01
N ALA A 651 21.67 -1.95 -21.94
CA ALA A 651 22.32 -2.01 -20.63
C ALA A 651 23.59 -2.87 -20.68
N ASP A 652 23.52 -4.07 -21.28
CA ASP A 652 24.68 -4.96 -21.42
C ASP A 652 25.80 -4.32 -22.25
N GLU A 653 25.47 -3.79 -23.42
CA GLU A 653 26.44 -3.14 -24.32
C GLU A 653 27.10 -1.94 -23.62
N ARG A 654 26.33 -1.13 -22.87
CA ARG A 654 26.89 -0.03 -22.07
C ARG A 654 27.84 -0.57 -20.99
N ASN A 655 27.43 -1.59 -20.26
CA ASN A 655 28.19 -2.14 -19.14
C ASN A 655 29.51 -2.78 -19.63
N GLU A 656 29.51 -3.42 -20.80
CA GLU A 656 30.71 -3.96 -21.45
C GLU A 656 31.66 -2.85 -21.92
N ARG A 657 31.15 -1.77 -22.53
CA ARG A 657 31.95 -0.58 -22.89
C ARG A 657 32.60 0.08 -21.67
N VAL A 658 31.88 0.16 -20.54
CA VAL A 658 32.45 0.70 -19.31
C VAL A 658 33.51 -0.24 -18.74
N ARG A 659 33.24 -1.55 -18.70
CA ARG A 659 34.17 -2.55 -18.16
C ARG A 659 35.49 -2.57 -18.94
N SER A 660 35.43 -2.59 -20.27
CA SER A 660 36.61 -2.56 -21.15
C SER A 660 37.47 -1.31 -20.91
N ARG A 661 36.86 -0.13 -20.81
CA ARG A 661 37.60 1.10 -20.48
C ARG A 661 38.20 1.10 -19.08
N THR A 662 37.54 0.50 -18.10
CA THR A 662 38.06 0.41 -16.73
C THR A 662 39.22 -0.58 -16.62
N THR A 663 39.22 -1.68 -17.39
CA THR A 663 40.36 -2.61 -17.44
C THR A 663 41.59 -2.01 -18.13
N ASP A 664 41.41 -0.98 -18.97
CA ASP A 664 42.51 -0.25 -19.62
C ASP A 664 43.14 0.84 -18.73
N ILE A 665 42.57 1.12 -17.56
CA ILE A 665 43.12 2.06 -16.57
C ILE A 665 43.89 1.23 -15.52
N PRO A 666 45.23 1.32 -15.45
CA PRO A 666 46.00 0.65 -14.40
C PRO A 666 45.46 1.07 -13.04
N GLY A 667 45.18 0.10 -12.16
CA GLY A 667 44.75 0.43 -10.80
C GLY A 667 45.83 1.25 -10.09
N GLN A 668 45.47 2.15 -9.16
CA GLN A 668 46.44 2.96 -8.41
C GLN A 668 47.59 2.14 -7.81
N ARG A 669 47.34 0.88 -7.41
CA ARG A 669 48.37 -0.05 -6.94
C ARG A 669 49.27 -0.64 -8.04
N GLU A 670 48.75 -0.81 -9.26
CA GLU A 670 49.55 -1.25 -10.41
C GLU A 670 50.37 -0.10 -10.99
N ALA A 671 49.86 1.13 -10.91
CA ALA A 671 50.62 2.34 -11.22
C ALA A 671 51.74 2.56 -10.20
N GLU A 672 51.46 2.46 -8.89
CA GLU A 672 52.48 2.52 -7.82
C GLU A 672 53.50 1.38 -7.94
N ALA A 673 53.08 0.16 -8.30
CA ALA A 673 53.99 -0.96 -8.51
C ALA A 673 54.82 -0.84 -9.80
N ARG A 674 54.28 -0.20 -10.85
CA ARG A 674 55.03 0.12 -12.07
C ARG A 674 56.01 1.26 -11.85
N GLU A 675 55.61 2.32 -11.15
CA GLU A 675 56.51 3.41 -10.77
C GLU A 675 57.63 2.90 -9.86
N ALA A 676 57.33 2.02 -8.89
CA ALA A 676 58.35 1.40 -8.05
C ALA A 676 59.28 0.45 -8.83
N ALA A 677 58.79 -0.20 -9.90
CA ALA A 677 59.60 -1.04 -10.77
C ALA A 677 60.47 -0.21 -11.74
N GLU A 678 59.94 0.90 -12.27
CA GLU A 678 60.68 1.84 -13.13
C GLU A 678 61.73 2.64 -12.33
N GLU A 679 61.46 2.99 -11.07
CA GLU A 679 62.46 3.57 -10.16
C GLU A 679 63.59 2.58 -9.83
N ALA A 680 63.28 1.29 -9.67
CA ALA A 680 64.28 0.24 -9.43
C ALA A 680 65.15 -0.05 -10.67
N GLU A 681 64.67 0.20 -11.89
CA GLU A 681 65.44 0.07 -13.13
C GLU A 681 66.30 1.32 -13.45
N MET A 682 66.07 2.46 -12.77
CA MET A 682 66.81 3.71 -12.98
C MET A 682 67.98 3.95 -12.01
N GLU A 683 68.21 3.08 -11.02
CA GLU A 683 69.43 3.17 -10.18
C GLU A 683 70.66 2.59 -10.91
N PRO A 684 71.72 3.38 -11.18
CA PRO A 684 72.94 2.86 -11.76
C PRO A 684 73.74 2.12 -10.69
N THR A 685 74.16 0.89 -11.01
CA THR A 685 75.17 0.15 -10.26
C THR A 685 76.45 0.96 -10.12
N ALA A 686 76.70 1.50 -8.93
CA ALA A 686 78.01 1.97 -8.49
C ALA A 686 78.48 1.07 -7.34
N GLY A 687 79.57 0.36 -7.58
CA GLY A 687 80.06 -0.69 -6.71
C GLY A 687 80.82 -0.21 -5.49
N GLY A 688 80.93 -1.13 -4.53
CA GLY A 688 82.23 -1.50 -4.00
C GLY A 688 82.69 -0.85 -2.69
N LEU A 689 82.70 -1.70 -1.65
CA LEU A 689 83.77 -1.90 -0.67
C LEU A 689 83.90 -0.94 0.54
N ALA A 690 83.63 -1.57 1.70
CA ALA A 690 84.52 -1.72 2.87
C ALA A 690 84.37 -0.77 4.09
N GLY A 691 84.41 -1.42 5.27
CA GLY A 691 84.65 -0.84 6.60
C GLY A 691 83.39 -0.84 7.49
N ALA A 692 83.15 -1.84 8.35
CA ALA A 692 83.64 -1.90 9.73
C ALA A 692 83.45 -0.57 10.49
N ASP A 693 82.48 -0.46 11.40
CA ASP A 693 82.69 -0.58 12.85
C ASP A 693 81.38 -0.39 13.66
N SER A 694 81.48 -0.81 14.91
CA SER A 694 80.63 -0.74 16.11
C SER A 694 79.52 0.33 16.29
N SER A 695 78.59 -0.06 17.20
CA SER A 695 77.90 0.70 18.28
C SER A 695 76.41 1.06 18.13
N ASP A 696 75.59 0.37 18.93
CA ASP A 696 74.39 0.81 19.69
C ASP A 696 74.42 2.28 20.19
N PRO A 697 73.35 2.86 20.80
CA PRO A 697 71.90 2.59 20.73
C PRO A 697 71.04 3.90 20.77
N GLU A 698 69.74 3.72 21.00
CA GLU A 698 68.85 4.58 21.81
C GLU A 698 68.08 5.78 21.22
N ASP A 699 66.82 5.80 21.70
CA ASP A 699 65.92 6.92 21.96
C ASP A 699 65.21 7.65 20.81
N ALA A 700 63.97 8.12 20.93
CA ALA A 700 62.82 7.89 21.80
C ALA A 700 61.77 8.95 21.35
N VAL A 701 60.58 8.88 21.95
CA VAL A 701 59.66 10.02 22.16
C VAL A 701 58.69 10.37 21.02
N THR A 702 57.52 9.73 21.13
CA THR A 702 56.15 10.32 21.20
C THR A 702 55.81 11.57 20.38
N ALA A 703 54.74 11.46 19.60
CA ALA A 703 53.41 12.00 19.94
C ALA A 703 52.32 11.26 19.16
#